data_AF-A0A0T7GE73-F1
#
_entry.id   AF-A0A0T7GE73-F1
#
_cell.length_a   1.000
_cell.length_b   1.000
_cell.length_c   1.000
_cell.angle_alpha   90.00
_cell.angle_beta   90.00
_cell.angle_gamma   90.00
#
_symmetry.space_group_name_H-M   'P 1'
#
loop_
_entity.id
_entity.type
_entity.pdbx_description
1 polymer ?
#
loop_
_entity_poly.entity_id
_entity_poly.type
_entity_poly.pdbx_seq_one_letter_code
_entity_poly.pdbx_strand_id
1 'polypeptide(L)'
;MRYLIATALTAGALLGAAPASAQQAQTIHYSGGFNCGKDDYATDWKIRKNAAGEIAVTVYYQQRHSGQVYWLDLTERKTSDGMRLSDANGNPRLDIVANDQTIRAIWMKGAPQSDCSIFAVSRSDSPRDRLDRLFTLLDTPAPGEDVAAGVADATRFPPIIEGLPELDRNTYSERYRQSVGEFWTRYRMTLATELAALPISTDAERHALKARLDAALSNTLRVSAYRHGFAEIVKVLQDTADRLVDSGLDPRTTLGTTDAGLMCQRFANLNVAYDNFDLKKLGLALAVPLDYWTRDMAERFLEEAPGCNSIPKDYTQRLASEWANVQKRQQLIQTLRAEQARLRALPATAATLIETRNLQPDPQQVRLNHGQSDLAERFFGKPLDTRREEILSIAMTDLDKKVSSYTLDKPGTPKEIGDLCDELIYLRNLAQDRKNAVREKCDAARATIEEKQTTAALEKVIAAFASAEPGGERSKAARALCEALPSTLSGRAVTAVYSACREETVKLAKKEEELRCSNALAAAGAPAEFLETTIAVAGTNGVSKAPLKDLICKGASREIGVSFSSSGMLMWKKQAMTVRFPADEEPWQFILKEDDQSDADWVLAVEDEHTIERLGKQRMRVEIVAACFMGTSACRR
;
A
#
# COMPACT_ATOMS: atom_id res chain seq x y z
N MET A 1 40.44 5.42 -73.24
CA MET A 1 39.26 5.78 -74.06
C MET A 1 38.82 7.17 -73.62
N ARG A 2 38.94 8.16 -74.50
CA ARG A 2 38.69 9.58 -74.23
C ARG A 2 37.17 9.82 -74.23
N TYR A 3 36.61 10.33 -73.14
CA TYR A 3 35.37 11.09 -73.18
C TYR A 3 35.63 12.49 -72.61
N LEU A 4 35.68 13.44 -73.53
CA LEU A 4 35.54 14.87 -73.29
C LEU A 4 34.09 15.11 -72.86
N ILE A 5 33.89 15.51 -71.61
CA ILE A 5 32.69 16.25 -71.21
C ILE A 5 33.17 17.66 -70.89
N ALA A 6 32.89 18.58 -71.81
CA ALA A 6 33.01 20.00 -71.58
C ALA A 6 31.81 20.44 -70.74
N THR A 7 32.02 20.65 -69.44
CA THR A 7 31.07 21.36 -68.58
C THR A 7 31.53 22.79 -68.43
N ALA A 8 30.73 23.71 -68.96
CA ALA A 8 30.90 25.15 -68.80
C ALA A 8 30.89 25.55 -67.32
N LEU A 9 31.69 26.57 -67.00
CA LEU A 9 31.80 27.18 -65.69
C LEU A 9 30.46 27.74 -65.20
N THR A 10 29.96 27.21 -64.10
CA THR A 10 29.13 27.93 -63.13
C THR A 10 29.85 27.97 -61.79
N ALA A 11 29.94 29.16 -61.21
CA ALA A 11 30.59 29.44 -59.93
C ALA A 11 29.91 28.69 -58.76
N GLY A 12 30.72 28.21 -57.82
CA GLY A 12 30.29 27.71 -56.49
C GLY A 12 29.45 26.44 -56.52
N ALA A 13 30.06 25.26 -56.72
CA ALA A 13 29.31 24.00 -56.74
C ALA A 13 28.67 23.62 -55.39
N LEU A 14 29.13 24.20 -54.27
CA LEU A 14 28.54 24.02 -52.95
C LEU A 14 27.48 25.09 -52.61
N LEU A 15 27.42 26.18 -53.38
CA LEU A 15 26.57 27.34 -53.15
C LEU A 15 26.20 27.96 -54.50
N GLY A 16 25.05 27.57 -55.07
CA GLY A 16 24.53 28.13 -56.31
C GLY A 16 24.54 29.66 -56.30
N ALA A 17 24.81 30.26 -57.46
CA ALA A 17 24.97 31.71 -57.61
C ALA A 17 23.66 32.47 -57.31
N ALA A 18 23.53 33.05 -56.11
CA ALA A 18 22.50 34.04 -55.78
C ALA A 18 23.00 35.48 -56.06
N PRO A 19 22.14 36.40 -56.52
CA PRO A 19 22.53 37.77 -56.84
C PRO A 19 22.91 38.56 -55.59
N ALA A 20 23.88 39.47 -55.76
CA ALA A 20 24.48 40.27 -54.71
C ALA A 20 23.53 41.36 -54.20
N SER A 21 22.89 41.11 -53.05
CA SER A 21 22.33 42.16 -52.20
C SER A 21 22.49 41.74 -50.73
N ALA A 22 23.25 42.54 -49.96
CA ALA A 22 23.52 42.39 -48.53
C ALA A 22 23.98 40.99 -48.07
N GLN A 23 25.31 40.80 -48.02
CA GLN A 23 25.99 39.60 -47.53
C GLN A 23 25.62 39.24 -46.07
N GLN A 24 24.50 38.55 -45.86
CA GLN A 24 24.52 37.45 -44.90
C GLN A 24 25.26 36.32 -45.59
N ALA A 25 26.47 35.99 -45.10
CA ALA A 25 27.20 34.81 -45.56
C ALA A 25 26.30 33.59 -45.34
N GLN A 26 25.66 33.11 -46.40
CA GLN A 26 24.73 32.00 -46.34
C GLN A 26 25.51 30.78 -45.87
N THR A 27 25.26 30.36 -44.63
CA THR A 27 25.84 29.15 -44.05
C THR A 27 24.94 27.99 -44.47
N ILE A 28 25.50 26.99 -45.12
CA ILE A 28 24.79 25.76 -45.47
C ILE A 28 25.35 24.61 -44.66
N HIS A 29 24.44 23.74 -44.22
CA HIS A 29 24.75 22.57 -43.44
C HIS A 29 24.53 21.30 -44.24
N TYR A 30 25.43 20.35 -44.07
CA TYR A 30 25.25 18.99 -44.54
C TYR A 30 25.51 18.03 -43.37
N SER A 31 24.88 16.87 -43.41
CA SER A 31 25.07 15.84 -42.39
C SER A 31 25.05 14.45 -43.00
N GLY A 32 25.66 13.50 -42.29
CA GLY A 32 25.64 12.10 -42.68
C GLY A 32 26.46 11.23 -41.75
N GLY A 33 26.86 10.07 -42.25
CA GLY A 33 27.77 9.17 -41.57
C GLY A 33 28.66 8.44 -42.56
N PHE A 34 29.75 7.90 -42.06
CA PHE A 34 30.72 7.14 -42.84
C PHE A 34 31.40 6.06 -42.01
N ASN A 35 32.00 5.10 -42.69
CA ASN A 35 32.64 3.95 -42.06
C ASN A 35 34.13 3.93 -42.39
N CYS A 36 34.96 3.71 -41.38
CA CYS A 36 36.39 3.41 -41.54
C CYS A 36 36.68 2.08 -40.83
N GLY A 37 37.05 1.06 -41.61
CA GLY A 37 37.13 -0.31 -41.11
C GLY A 37 35.82 -0.77 -40.44
N LYS A 38 35.86 -0.96 -39.11
CA LYS A 38 34.71 -1.39 -38.29
C LYS A 38 34.03 -0.24 -37.55
N ASP A 39 34.58 0.97 -37.64
CA ASP A 39 34.11 2.13 -36.89
C ASP A 39 33.10 2.94 -37.70
N ASP A 40 31.95 3.22 -37.10
CA ASP A 40 30.95 4.15 -37.62
C ASP A 40 31.25 5.56 -37.11
N TYR A 41 31.16 6.55 -37.99
CA TYR A 41 31.31 7.97 -37.67
C TYR A 41 30.06 8.75 -38.06
N ALA A 42 29.62 9.65 -37.20
CA ALA A 42 28.69 10.73 -37.56
C ALA A 42 29.50 11.93 -38.07
N THR A 43 28.95 12.69 -39.01
CA THR A 43 29.60 13.90 -39.52
C THR A 43 28.62 15.02 -39.81
N ASP A 44 29.03 16.24 -39.46
CA ASP A 44 28.32 17.48 -39.73
C ASP A 44 29.26 18.47 -40.42
N TRP A 45 28.81 19.06 -41.50
CA TRP A 45 29.60 19.96 -42.34
C TRP A 45 28.97 21.33 -42.32
N LYS A 46 29.79 22.35 -42.09
CA LYS A 46 29.39 23.75 -42.09
C LYS A 46 30.12 24.48 -43.21
N ILE A 47 29.39 24.83 -44.25
CA ILE A 47 29.91 25.48 -45.45
C ILE A 47 29.59 26.95 -45.40
N ARG A 48 30.60 27.79 -45.56
CA ARG A 48 30.50 29.25 -45.54
C ARG A 48 31.27 29.82 -46.71
N LYS A 49 30.72 30.86 -47.34
CA LYS A 49 31.46 31.70 -48.27
C LYS A 49 32.11 32.84 -47.50
N ASN A 50 33.43 32.95 -47.55
CA ASN A 50 34.15 34.04 -46.91
C ASN A 50 33.99 35.35 -47.71
N ALA A 51 34.45 36.47 -47.14
CA ALA A 51 34.34 37.78 -47.79
C ALA A 51 35.12 37.87 -49.13
N ALA A 52 36.15 37.03 -49.31
CA ALA A 52 36.91 36.90 -50.55
C ALA A 52 36.23 36.01 -51.61
N GLY A 53 35.08 35.43 -51.28
CA GLY A 53 34.33 34.54 -52.17
C GLY A 53 34.81 33.09 -52.18
N GLU A 54 35.80 32.74 -51.37
CA GLU A 54 36.29 31.37 -51.19
C GLU A 54 35.35 30.57 -50.28
N ILE A 55 35.27 29.27 -50.52
CA ILE A 55 34.42 28.37 -49.74
C ILE A 55 35.25 27.76 -48.61
N ALA A 56 34.88 28.12 -47.38
CA ALA A 56 35.39 27.53 -46.15
C ALA A 56 34.42 26.44 -45.67
N VAL A 57 34.96 25.29 -45.30
CA VAL A 57 34.21 24.12 -44.84
C VAL A 57 34.78 23.66 -43.50
N THR A 58 33.98 23.71 -42.45
CA THR A 58 34.31 23.02 -41.20
C THR A 58 33.65 21.65 -41.22
N VAL A 59 34.45 20.59 -41.15
CA VAL A 59 33.99 19.20 -41.10
C VAL A 59 34.13 18.69 -39.68
N TYR A 60 33.01 18.50 -38.99
CA TYR A 60 32.95 17.83 -37.69
C TYR A 60 32.73 16.34 -37.91
N TYR A 61 33.38 15.51 -37.11
CA TYR A 61 33.12 14.08 -37.07
C TYR A 61 33.33 13.49 -35.69
N GLN A 62 32.53 12.47 -35.38
CA GLN A 62 32.52 11.81 -34.08
C GLN A 62 32.42 10.30 -34.29
N GLN A 63 33.35 9.54 -33.73
CA GLN A 63 33.23 8.10 -33.68
C GLN A 63 32.04 7.75 -32.79
N ARG A 64 31.23 6.80 -33.25
CA ARG A 64 30.08 6.31 -32.50
C ARG A 64 30.51 5.82 -31.11
N HIS A 65 29.77 6.21 -30.07
CA HIS A 65 30.06 5.96 -28.65
C HIS A 65 31.28 6.69 -28.05
N SER A 66 32.04 7.45 -28.85
CA SER A 66 33.06 8.35 -28.32
C SER A 66 32.44 9.63 -27.81
N GLY A 67 32.86 10.10 -26.64
CA GLY A 67 32.55 11.44 -26.16
C GLY A 67 33.39 12.53 -26.82
N GLN A 68 34.37 12.16 -27.66
CA GLN A 68 35.27 13.10 -28.32
C GLN A 68 34.77 13.41 -29.73
N VAL A 69 34.77 14.70 -30.06
CA VAL A 69 34.49 15.21 -31.39
C VAL A 69 35.74 15.84 -31.96
N TYR A 70 36.01 15.53 -33.22
CA TYR A 70 37.09 16.12 -33.97
C TYR A 70 36.53 17.03 -35.06
N TRP A 71 37.30 18.05 -35.45
CA TRP A 71 36.93 18.89 -36.56
C TRP A 71 38.15 19.31 -37.39
N LEU A 72 37.89 19.61 -38.65
CA LEU A 72 38.86 20.15 -39.60
C LEU A 72 38.28 21.40 -40.24
N ASP A 73 39.06 22.48 -40.25
CA ASP A 73 38.77 23.66 -41.05
C ASP A 73 39.49 23.55 -42.40
N LEU A 74 38.70 23.49 -43.46
CA LEU A 74 39.16 23.22 -44.82
C LEU A 74 38.72 24.33 -45.78
N THR A 75 39.45 24.48 -46.87
CA THR A 75 39.11 25.41 -47.97
C THR A 75 38.98 24.64 -49.27
N GLU A 76 37.98 24.99 -50.08
CA GLU A 76 37.80 24.41 -51.41
C GLU A 76 38.93 24.83 -52.36
N ARG A 77 39.52 23.85 -53.05
CA ARG A 77 40.49 24.06 -54.13
C ARG A 77 40.08 23.25 -55.36
N LYS A 78 40.00 23.95 -56.49
CA LYS A 78 39.79 23.31 -57.79
C LYS A 78 41.09 22.72 -58.30
N THR A 79 41.06 21.46 -58.74
CA THR A 79 42.19 20.75 -59.32
C THR A 79 41.86 20.24 -60.72
N SER A 80 42.85 19.72 -61.45
CA SER A 80 42.64 19.09 -62.77
C SER A 80 41.73 17.86 -62.71
N ASP A 81 41.67 17.18 -61.56
CA ASP A 81 41.01 15.88 -61.37
C ASP A 81 39.65 16.00 -60.67
N GLY A 82 39.27 17.21 -60.23
CA GLY A 82 38.04 17.45 -59.47
C GLY A 82 38.18 18.53 -58.40
N MET A 83 37.24 18.56 -57.45
CA MET A 83 37.24 19.49 -56.31
C MET A 83 37.81 18.80 -55.08
N ARG A 84 38.70 19.50 -54.36
CA ARG A 84 39.34 19.01 -53.14
C ARG A 84 39.14 19.98 -51.99
N LEU A 85 39.08 19.47 -50.78
CA LEU A 85 39.14 20.26 -49.55
C LEU A 85 40.52 20.10 -48.91
N SER A 86 41.21 21.23 -48.70
CA SER A 86 42.57 21.27 -48.15
C SER A 86 42.61 21.97 -46.80
N ASP A 87 43.49 21.53 -45.91
CA ASP A 87 43.75 22.23 -44.64
C ASP A 87 44.54 23.54 -44.82
N ALA A 88 44.77 24.27 -43.74
CA ALA A 88 45.49 25.54 -43.75
C ALA A 88 46.93 25.44 -44.31
N ASN A 89 47.56 24.27 -44.24
CA ASN A 89 48.89 24.02 -44.79
C ASN A 89 48.84 23.64 -46.29
N GLY A 90 47.64 23.59 -46.88
CA GLY A 90 47.42 23.18 -48.26
C GLY A 90 47.43 21.67 -48.46
N ASN A 91 47.51 20.86 -47.39
CA ASN A 91 47.44 19.41 -47.52
C ASN A 91 46.01 19.01 -47.86
N PRO A 92 45.80 18.22 -48.92
CA PRO A 92 44.45 17.85 -49.33
C PRO A 92 43.93 16.73 -48.41
N ARG A 93 42.69 16.88 -47.92
CA ARG A 93 42.08 16.01 -46.89
C ARG A 93 40.88 15.21 -47.41
N LEU A 94 40.07 15.81 -48.27
CA LEU A 94 38.89 15.18 -48.87
C LEU A 94 38.85 15.45 -50.37
N ASP A 95 38.62 14.41 -51.15
CA ASP A 95 38.18 14.53 -52.54
C ASP A 95 36.65 14.54 -52.56
N ILE A 96 36.04 15.51 -53.25
CA ILE A 96 34.59 15.71 -53.22
C ILE A 96 33.99 15.83 -54.62
N VAL A 97 32.77 15.32 -54.74
CA VAL A 97 31.86 15.56 -55.86
C VAL A 97 30.53 16.04 -55.28
N ALA A 98 30.20 17.30 -55.54
CA ALA A 98 29.04 17.96 -54.97
C ALA A 98 27.95 18.22 -56.01
N ASN A 99 26.70 18.16 -55.56
CA ASN A 99 25.55 18.82 -56.16
C ASN A 99 24.78 19.58 -55.07
N ASP A 100 23.72 20.29 -55.44
CA ASP A 100 22.97 21.18 -54.53
C ASP A 100 22.37 20.49 -53.29
N GLN A 101 22.24 19.16 -53.30
CA GLN A 101 21.59 18.38 -52.24
C GLN A 101 22.53 17.40 -51.54
N THR A 102 23.60 16.96 -52.21
CA THR A 102 24.46 15.88 -51.72
C THR A 102 25.91 16.14 -52.08
N ILE A 103 26.81 15.82 -51.15
CA ILE A 103 28.25 15.83 -51.37
C ILE A 103 28.74 14.40 -51.18
N ARG A 104 29.25 13.79 -52.25
CA ARG A 104 30.00 12.54 -52.17
C ARG A 104 31.45 12.87 -51.85
N ALA A 105 32.01 12.18 -50.86
CA ALA A 105 33.34 12.46 -50.36
C ALA A 105 34.11 11.18 -50.08
N ILE A 106 35.43 11.27 -50.20
CA ILE A 106 36.36 10.22 -49.76
C ILE A 106 37.49 10.87 -48.96
N TRP A 107 37.78 10.30 -47.80
CA TRP A 107 38.92 10.70 -46.99
C TRP A 107 40.22 10.33 -47.71
N MET A 108 41.11 11.30 -47.83
CA MET A 108 42.45 11.08 -48.36
C MET A 108 43.43 10.81 -47.21
N LYS A 109 44.64 10.32 -47.55
CA LYS A 109 45.70 9.96 -46.58
C LYS A 109 45.79 10.96 -45.42
N GLY A 110 45.40 10.52 -44.22
CA GLY A 110 45.17 11.39 -43.06
C GLY A 110 43.85 11.05 -42.37
N ALA A 111 43.47 11.84 -41.36
CA ALA A 111 42.31 11.60 -40.48
C ALA A 111 40.99 11.30 -41.23
N PRO A 112 40.05 10.55 -40.62
CA PRO A 112 40.18 9.88 -39.32
C PRO A 112 41.03 8.61 -39.40
N GLN A 113 40.97 7.86 -40.51
CA GLN A 113 41.79 6.67 -40.80
C GLN A 113 42.03 6.55 -42.32
N SER A 114 43.02 5.76 -42.74
CA SER A 114 43.40 5.63 -44.14
C SER A 114 42.50 4.71 -44.99
N ASP A 115 41.61 3.96 -44.35
CA ASP A 115 40.76 2.91 -44.95
C ASP A 115 39.26 3.27 -44.92
N CYS A 116 38.94 4.55 -44.87
CA CYS A 116 37.55 5.01 -44.90
C CYS A 116 36.91 4.76 -46.28
N SER A 117 35.67 4.24 -46.23
CA SER A 117 34.84 4.06 -47.41
C SER A 117 34.38 5.40 -48.01
N ILE A 118 34.06 5.41 -49.30
CA ILE A 118 33.39 6.55 -49.95
C ILE A 118 32.03 6.75 -49.25
N PHE A 119 31.71 8.00 -48.92
CA PHE A 119 30.47 8.35 -48.23
C PHE A 119 29.78 9.53 -48.89
N ALA A 120 28.55 9.79 -48.44
CA ALA A 120 27.79 10.95 -48.88
C ALA A 120 27.19 11.68 -47.67
N VAL A 121 27.24 13.00 -47.72
CA VAL A 121 26.49 13.86 -46.80
C VAL A 121 25.38 14.57 -47.57
N SER A 122 24.22 14.73 -46.94
CA SER A 122 23.05 15.36 -47.53
C SER A 122 22.80 16.71 -46.88
N ARG A 123 22.24 17.65 -47.65
CA ARG A 123 21.87 18.97 -47.17
C ARG A 123 20.91 18.81 -46.00
N SER A 124 21.18 19.54 -44.92
CA SER A 124 20.44 19.44 -43.67
C SER A 124 20.20 20.83 -43.08
N ASP A 125 19.32 20.89 -42.09
CA ASP A 125 19.23 22.07 -41.24
C ASP A 125 20.47 22.18 -40.33
N SER A 126 20.59 23.30 -39.64
CA SER A 126 21.68 23.52 -38.69
C SER A 126 21.67 22.46 -37.57
N PRO A 127 22.83 22.18 -36.93
CA PRO A 127 22.87 21.30 -35.77
C PRO A 127 21.91 21.75 -34.65
N ARG A 128 21.70 23.07 -34.50
CA ARG A 128 20.76 23.64 -33.53
C ARG A 128 19.33 23.25 -33.85
N ASP A 129 18.86 23.49 -35.07
CA ASP A 129 17.48 23.19 -35.46
C ASP A 129 17.19 21.68 -35.39
N ARG A 130 18.17 20.86 -35.74
CA ARG A 130 18.08 19.40 -35.60
C ARG A 130 17.99 18.97 -34.13
N LEU A 131 18.75 19.60 -33.23
CA LEU A 131 18.68 19.34 -31.79
C LEU A 131 17.36 19.83 -31.19
N ASP A 132 16.86 21.00 -31.58
CA ASP A 132 15.59 21.54 -31.09
C ASP A 132 14.40 20.64 -31.49
N ARG A 133 14.41 20.12 -32.72
CA ARG A 133 13.43 19.09 -33.14
C ARG A 133 13.60 17.79 -32.39
N LEU A 134 14.83 17.34 -32.16
CA LEU A 134 15.08 16.15 -31.35
C LEU A 134 14.57 16.33 -29.92
N PHE A 135 14.78 17.50 -29.30
CA PHE A 135 14.23 17.80 -28.00
C PHE A 135 12.71 17.80 -27.99
N THR A 136 12.07 18.29 -29.05
CA THR A 136 10.60 18.20 -29.17
C THR A 136 10.12 16.74 -29.14
N LEU A 137 10.82 15.83 -29.81
CA LEU A 137 10.51 14.40 -29.75
C LEU A 137 10.80 13.82 -28.36
N LEU A 138 11.98 14.13 -27.79
CA LEU A 138 12.41 13.64 -26.48
C LEU A 138 11.48 14.11 -25.35
N ASP A 139 10.91 15.30 -25.45
CA ASP A 139 10.03 15.88 -24.43
C ASP A 139 8.60 15.34 -24.49
N THR A 140 8.30 14.42 -25.41
CA THR A 140 6.99 13.75 -25.50
C THR A 140 6.68 12.98 -24.20
N PRO A 141 5.56 13.28 -23.49
CA PRO A 141 5.27 12.67 -22.18
C PRO A 141 5.00 11.16 -22.24
N ALA A 142 4.23 10.70 -23.24
CA ALA A 142 3.89 9.30 -23.47
C ALA A 142 4.24 8.93 -24.92
N PRO A 143 5.52 8.65 -25.22
CA PRO A 143 5.97 8.48 -26.59
C PRO A 143 5.47 7.15 -27.16
N GLY A 144 4.70 7.26 -28.25
CA GLY A 144 4.30 6.12 -29.08
C GLY A 144 5.43 5.63 -29.99
N GLU A 145 5.10 4.66 -30.84
CA GLU A 145 6.04 4.03 -31.77
C GLU A 145 6.71 5.03 -32.73
N ASP A 146 5.94 5.88 -33.40
CA ASP A 146 6.47 6.81 -34.41
C ASP A 146 7.48 7.80 -33.81
N VAL A 147 7.19 8.28 -32.59
CA VAL A 147 8.08 9.18 -31.86
C VAL A 147 9.37 8.44 -31.48
N ALA A 148 9.26 7.20 -31.00
CA ALA A 148 10.41 6.38 -30.64
C ALA A 148 11.27 6.04 -31.86
N ALA A 149 10.67 5.71 -32.99
CA ALA A 149 11.37 5.50 -34.26
C ALA A 149 12.10 6.79 -34.69
N GLY A 150 11.42 7.94 -34.64
CA GLY A 150 12.02 9.24 -34.95
C GLY A 150 13.22 9.58 -34.05
N VAL A 151 13.14 9.31 -32.75
CA VAL A 151 14.28 9.47 -31.82
C VAL A 151 15.39 8.47 -32.13
N ALA A 152 15.08 7.20 -32.41
CA ALA A 152 16.08 6.19 -32.75
C ALA A 152 16.84 6.53 -34.03
N ASP A 153 16.15 7.11 -35.03
CA ASP A 153 16.76 7.57 -36.28
C ASP A 153 17.60 8.83 -36.07
N ALA A 154 17.08 9.84 -35.36
CA ALA A 154 17.81 11.08 -35.07
C ALA A 154 19.04 10.86 -34.19
N THR A 155 19.03 9.84 -33.32
CA THR A 155 20.16 9.48 -32.46
C THR A 155 21.11 8.46 -33.09
N ARG A 156 20.80 7.92 -34.29
CA ARG A 156 21.72 7.06 -35.04
C ARG A 156 22.98 7.83 -35.45
N PHE A 157 22.79 9.05 -35.95
CA PHE A 157 23.85 10.01 -36.26
C PHE A 157 23.45 11.34 -35.60
N PRO A 158 23.73 11.48 -34.28
CA PRO A 158 23.26 12.64 -33.53
C PRO A 158 23.87 13.92 -34.10
N PRO A 159 23.14 15.05 -34.09
CA PRO A 159 23.73 16.34 -34.44
C PRO A 159 24.94 16.63 -33.53
N ILE A 160 26.03 17.08 -34.12
CA ILE A 160 27.29 17.28 -33.40
C ILE A 160 27.24 18.60 -32.62
N ILE A 161 27.34 18.53 -31.30
CA ILE A 161 27.22 19.67 -30.37
C ILE A 161 28.31 20.72 -30.63
N GLU A 162 29.52 20.32 -30.98
CA GLU A 162 30.64 21.21 -31.31
C GLU A 162 30.37 22.06 -32.56
N GLY A 163 29.42 21.63 -33.40
CA GLY A 163 28.90 22.39 -34.53
C GLY A 163 28.01 23.58 -34.13
N LEU A 164 27.62 23.68 -32.86
CA LEU A 164 26.85 24.79 -32.30
C LEU A 164 27.73 26.02 -31.97
N PRO A 165 27.12 27.22 -31.86
CA PRO A 165 27.76 28.37 -31.23
C PRO A 165 28.28 28.03 -29.83
N GLU A 166 29.46 28.55 -29.47
CA GLU A 166 30.18 28.17 -28.25
C GLU A 166 29.37 28.31 -26.97
N LEU A 167 28.56 29.37 -26.87
CA LEU A 167 27.70 29.64 -25.71
C LEU A 167 26.55 28.64 -25.56
N ASP A 168 26.13 27.97 -26.63
CA ASP A 168 25.01 27.01 -26.63
C ASP A 168 25.49 25.59 -26.28
N ARG A 169 26.78 25.28 -26.46
CA ARG A 169 27.33 23.91 -26.40
C ARG A 169 27.05 23.21 -25.07
N ASN A 170 27.31 23.87 -23.95
CA ASN A 170 27.15 23.26 -22.62
C ASN A 170 25.67 22.96 -22.32
N THR A 171 24.79 23.94 -22.55
CA THR A 171 23.35 23.79 -22.31
C THR A 171 22.74 22.68 -23.17
N TYR A 172 23.08 22.62 -24.46
CA TYR A 172 22.58 21.55 -25.34
C TYR A 172 23.17 20.19 -24.99
N SER A 173 24.45 20.11 -24.60
CA SER A 173 25.10 18.87 -24.16
C SER A 173 24.46 18.27 -22.92
N GLU A 174 24.23 19.10 -21.90
CA GLU A 174 23.59 18.67 -20.66
C GLU A 174 22.16 18.21 -20.91
N ARG A 175 21.36 19.02 -21.62
CA ARG A 175 19.98 18.67 -21.97
C ARG A 175 19.92 17.37 -22.77
N TYR A 176 20.77 17.20 -23.78
CA TYR A 176 20.80 15.98 -24.59
C TYR A 176 21.11 14.73 -23.75
N ARG A 177 22.12 14.81 -22.88
CA ARG A 177 22.50 13.68 -22.02
C ARG A 177 21.38 13.27 -21.07
N GLN A 178 20.63 14.24 -20.54
CA GLN A 178 19.50 13.99 -19.64
C GLN A 178 18.27 13.48 -20.40
N SER A 179 17.80 14.23 -21.40
CA SER A 179 16.54 13.97 -22.11
C SER A 179 16.52 12.62 -22.82
N VAL A 180 17.65 12.15 -23.37
CA VAL A 180 17.71 10.82 -24.03
C VAL A 180 17.44 9.69 -23.03
N GLY A 181 18.07 9.70 -21.86
CA GLY A 181 17.88 8.66 -20.86
C GLY A 181 16.46 8.63 -20.29
N GLU A 182 15.91 9.81 -20.01
CA GLU A 182 14.55 9.94 -19.50
C GLU A 182 13.50 9.54 -20.55
N PHE A 183 13.67 9.92 -21.81
CA PHE A 183 12.79 9.54 -22.90
C PHE A 183 12.67 8.03 -23.03
N TRP A 184 13.80 7.31 -23.09
CA TRP A 184 13.75 5.85 -23.27
C TRP A 184 13.14 5.13 -22.07
N THR A 185 13.29 5.68 -20.86
CA THR A 185 12.57 5.17 -19.68
C THR A 185 11.07 5.39 -19.81
N ARG A 186 10.61 6.60 -20.18
CA ARG A 186 9.19 6.88 -20.42
C ARG A 186 8.62 5.99 -21.54
N TYR A 187 9.36 5.78 -22.62
CA TYR A 187 8.96 4.90 -23.72
C TYR A 187 8.76 3.46 -23.25
N ARG A 188 9.68 2.88 -22.47
CA ARG A 188 9.54 1.50 -21.98
C ARG A 188 8.37 1.36 -21.01
N MET A 189 8.13 2.34 -20.15
CA MET A 189 6.94 2.37 -19.28
C MET A 189 5.64 2.46 -20.08
N THR A 190 5.61 3.30 -21.12
CA THR A 190 4.46 3.44 -22.03
C THR A 190 4.21 2.14 -22.78
N LEU A 191 5.25 1.54 -23.37
CA LEU A 191 5.21 0.23 -24.03
C LEU A 191 4.65 -0.87 -23.12
N ALA A 192 5.14 -0.97 -21.88
CA ALA A 192 4.67 -1.97 -20.92
C ALA A 192 3.18 -1.79 -20.60
N THR A 193 2.74 -0.54 -20.46
CA THR A 193 1.34 -0.21 -20.17
C THR A 193 0.43 -0.51 -21.37
N GLU A 194 0.85 -0.12 -22.58
CA GLU A 194 0.10 -0.38 -23.82
C GLU A 194 -0.04 -1.88 -24.10
N LEU A 195 1.05 -2.65 -24.04
CA LEU A 195 1.00 -4.09 -24.28
C LEU A 195 0.15 -4.83 -23.24
N ALA A 196 0.14 -4.36 -21.98
CA ALA A 196 -0.73 -4.90 -20.95
C ALA A 196 -2.22 -4.58 -21.19
N ALA A 197 -2.52 -3.43 -21.81
CA ALA A 197 -3.88 -2.97 -22.06
C ALA A 197 -4.50 -3.46 -23.37
N LEU A 198 -3.70 -3.73 -24.41
CA LEU A 198 -4.18 -4.18 -25.72
C LEU A 198 -4.98 -5.48 -25.59
N PRO A 199 -6.24 -5.58 -26.05
CA PRO A 199 -7.02 -6.82 -25.95
C PRO A 199 -6.37 -7.97 -26.75
N ILE A 200 -6.79 -9.22 -26.49
CA ILE A 200 -6.20 -10.44 -27.08
C ILE A 200 -7.23 -11.52 -27.44
N SER A 201 -8.52 -11.19 -27.33
CA SER A 201 -9.60 -12.16 -27.44
C SER A 201 -9.81 -12.60 -28.90
N THR A 202 -9.59 -11.71 -29.86
CA THR A 202 -9.74 -11.97 -31.30
C THR A 202 -8.41 -12.05 -32.04
N ASP A 203 -8.41 -12.62 -33.26
CA ASP A 203 -7.20 -12.68 -34.10
C ASP A 203 -6.68 -11.28 -34.48
N ALA A 204 -7.58 -10.34 -34.81
CA ALA A 204 -7.19 -8.98 -35.15
C ALA A 204 -6.49 -8.27 -33.98
N GLU A 205 -6.98 -8.48 -32.76
CA GLU A 205 -6.37 -7.95 -31.54
C GLU A 205 -5.00 -8.59 -31.25
N ARG A 206 -4.88 -9.92 -31.44
CA ARG A 206 -3.59 -10.62 -31.35
C ARG A 206 -2.59 -10.12 -32.38
N HIS A 207 -3.02 -9.85 -33.62
CA HIS A 207 -2.18 -9.25 -34.65
C HIS A 207 -1.73 -7.83 -34.26
N ALA A 208 -2.61 -7.02 -33.67
CA ALA A 208 -2.24 -5.69 -33.18
C ALA A 208 -1.21 -5.76 -32.04
N LEU A 209 -1.38 -6.71 -31.11
CA LEU A 209 -0.39 -6.98 -30.06
C LEU A 209 0.97 -7.35 -30.66
N LYS A 210 0.99 -8.30 -31.61
CA LYS A 210 2.21 -8.72 -32.28
C LYS A 210 2.87 -7.56 -33.03
N ALA A 211 2.11 -6.77 -33.79
CA ALA A 211 2.63 -5.63 -34.52
C ALA A 211 3.29 -4.61 -33.58
N ARG A 212 2.64 -4.29 -32.45
CA ARG A 212 3.17 -3.37 -31.44
C ARG A 212 4.48 -3.89 -30.81
N LEU A 213 4.56 -5.19 -30.54
CA LEU A 213 5.77 -5.82 -30.01
C LEU A 213 6.88 -5.85 -31.08
N ASP A 214 6.55 -6.22 -32.32
CA ASP A 214 7.50 -6.31 -33.43
C ASP A 214 8.14 -4.95 -33.72
N ALA A 215 7.34 -3.88 -33.66
CA ALA A 215 7.78 -2.51 -33.73
C ALA A 215 8.77 -2.12 -32.62
N ALA A 216 8.46 -2.50 -31.37
CA ALA A 216 9.36 -2.24 -30.25
C ALA A 216 10.69 -3.02 -30.38
N LEU A 217 10.65 -4.20 -31.01
CA LEU A 217 11.83 -5.04 -31.27
C LEU A 217 12.59 -4.66 -32.56
N SER A 218 12.20 -3.59 -33.25
CA SER A 218 12.82 -3.14 -34.50
C SER A 218 14.11 -2.32 -34.27
N ASN A 219 14.36 -1.25 -35.03
CA ASN A 219 15.50 -0.34 -34.83
C ASN A 219 15.46 0.36 -33.47
N THR A 220 14.26 0.58 -32.92
CA THR A 220 14.05 1.15 -31.59
C THR A 220 14.74 0.33 -30.51
N LEU A 221 14.76 -1.00 -30.65
CA LEU A 221 15.39 -1.93 -29.70
C LEU A 221 16.86 -1.61 -29.45
N ARG A 222 17.57 -1.19 -30.50
CA ARG A 222 19.00 -0.86 -30.45
C ARG A 222 19.31 0.23 -29.42
N VAL A 223 18.40 1.19 -29.25
CA VAL A 223 18.61 2.34 -28.36
C VAL A 223 17.87 2.14 -27.04
N SER A 224 16.66 1.59 -27.09
CA SER A 224 15.84 1.37 -25.90
C SER A 224 16.39 0.29 -24.97
N ALA A 225 17.14 -0.69 -25.50
CA ALA A 225 17.74 -1.78 -24.71
C ALA A 225 19.07 -1.42 -24.03
N TYR A 226 19.64 -0.24 -24.30
CA TYR A 226 20.89 0.20 -23.69
C TYR A 226 20.74 0.36 -22.16
N ARG A 227 21.82 0.11 -21.39
CA ARG A 227 21.82 0.09 -19.92
C ARG A 227 20.77 -0.88 -19.34
N HIS A 228 19.97 -0.44 -18.36
CA HIS A 228 18.94 -1.24 -17.69
C HIS A 228 17.75 -1.60 -18.61
N GLY A 229 17.66 -1.00 -19.80
CA GLY A 229 16.53 -1.20 -20.71
C GLY A 229 16.40 -2.64 -21.24
N PHE A 230 17.50 -3.38 -21.38
CA PHE A 230 17.46 -4.78 -21.80
C PHE A 230 16.60 -5.64 -20.86
N ALA A 231 16.81 -5.53 -19.54
CA ALA A 231 16.07 -6.30 -18.55
C ALA A 231 14.57 -5.94 -18.53
N GLU A 232 14.25 -4.65 -18.69
CA GLU A 232 12.87 -4.17 -18.77
C GLU A 232 12.14 -4.71 -20.02
N ILE A 233 12.80 -4.71 -21.19
CA ILE A 233 12.18 -5.24 -22.43
C ILE A 233 12.01 -6.77 -22.35
N VAL A 234 12.98 -7.49 -21.76
CA VAL A 234 12.80 -8.93 -21.49
C VAL A 234 11.61 -9.17 -20.58
N LYS A 235 11.43 -8.36 -19.53
CA LYS A 235 10.29 -8.46 -18.63
C LYS A 235 8.98 -8.19 -19.36
N VAL A 236 8.91 -7.15 -20.19
CA VAL A 236 7.73 -6.84 -21.02
C VAL A 236 7.37 -8.02 -21.93
N LEU A 237 8.37 -8.64 -22.56
CA LEU A 237 8.14 -9.83 -23.39
C LEU A 237 7.63 -11.01 -22.56
N GLN A 238 8.20 -11.24 -21.36
CA GLN A 238 7.76 -12.28 -20.44
C GLN A 238 6.32 -12.06 -19.98
N ASP A 239 5.99 -10.87 -19.48
CA ASP A 239 4.65 -10.50 -19.00
C ASP A 239 3.61 -10.63 -20.12
N THR A 240 3.97 -10.25 -21.36
CA THR A 240 3.10 -10.39 -22.55
C THR A 240 2.85 -11.86 -22.89
N ALA A 241 3.91 -12.69 -22.90
CA ALA A 241 3.79 -14.13 -23.11
C ALA A 241 3.01 -14.80 -21.98
N ASP A 242 3.19 -14.36 -20.73
CA ASP A 242 2.46 -14.90 -19.59
C ASP A 242 0.96 -14.70 -19.73
N ARG A 243 0.58 -13.48 -20.10
CA ARG A 243 -0.80 -13.09 -20.34
C ARG A 243 -1.49 -13.92 -21.43
N LEU A 244 -0.77 -14.24 -22.51
CA LEU A 244 -1.28 -15.12 -23.56
C LEU A 244 -1.57 -16.51 -23.02
N VAL A 245 -0.63 -17.11 -22.28
CA VAL A 245 -0.83 -18.45 -21.69
C VAL A 245 -1.96 -18.45 -20.66
N ASP A 246 -2.07 -17.42 -19.84
CA ASP A 246 -3.18 -17.26 -18.87
C ASP A 246 -4.55 -17.18 -19.56
N SER A 247 -4.57 -16.78 -20.84
CA SER A 247 -5.77 -16.74 -21.70
C SER A 247 -5.94 -18.01 -22.55
N GLY A 248 -5.13 -19.05 -22.32
CA GLY A 248 -5.16 -20.31 -23.08
C GLY A 248 -4.52 -20.23 -24.47
N LEU A 249 -3.79 -19.17 -24.78
CA LEU A 249 -3.13 -18.95 -26.07
C LEU A 249 -1.65 -19.36 -26.02
N ASP A 250 -1.09 -19.72 -27.16
CA ASP A 250 0.32 -20.07 -27.29
C ASP A 250 1.17 -18.85 -27.74
N PRO A 251 2.12 -18.39 -26.91
CA PRO A 251 3.01 -17.28 -27.27
C PRO A 251 3.82 -17.54 -28.54
N ARG A 252 4.16 -18.81 -28.83
CA ARG A 252 4.98 -19.17 -29.99
C ARG A 252 4.29 -18.84 -31.30
N THR A 253 3.00 -19.18 -31.40
CA THR A 253 2.21 -18.94 -32.61
C THR A 253 1.68 -17.50 -32.68
N THR A 254 1.46 -16.87 -31.52
CA THR A 254 0.90 -15.52 -31.45
C THR A 254 1.95 -14.42 -31.64
N LEU A 255 3.13 -14.55 -31.03
CA LEU A 255 4.17 -13.52 -31.03
C LEU A 255 5.36 -13.87 -31.92
N GLY A 256 5.67 -15.17 -32.05
CA GLY A 256 6.89 -15.66 -32.68
C GLY A 256 7.07 -15.24 -34.13
N THR A 257 8.31 -15.36 -34.59
CA THR A 257 8.67 -15.19 -36.00
C THR A 257 9.39 -16.44 -36.50
N THR A 258 9.14 -16.79 -37.76
CA THR A 258 9.91 -17.81 -38.51
C THR A 258 10.78 -17.18 -39.60
N ASP A 259 10.83 -15.85 -39.66
CA ASP A 259 11.67 -15.11 -40.60
C ASP A 259 13.10 -15.00 -40.02
N ALA A 260 14.02 -15.82 -40.58
CA ALA A 260 15.43 -15.83 -40.21
C ALA A 260 16.10 -14.46 -40.44
N GLY A 261 15.72 -13.71 -41.48
CA GLY A 261 16.24 -12.39 -41.76
C GLY A 261 15.88 -11.39 -40.66
N LEU A 262 14.61 -11.40 -40.24
CA LEU A 262 14.14 -10.59 -39.11
C LEU A 262 14.82 -10.97 -37.79
N MET A 263 15.02 -12.27 -37.54
CA MET A 263 15.79 -12.75 -36.39
C MET A 263 17.23 -12.21 -36.40
N CYS A 264 17.96 -12.37 -37.53
CA CYS A 264 19.33 -11.87 -37.65
C CYS A 264 19.40 -10.35 -37.40
N GLN A 265 18.43 -9.60 -37.93
CA GLN A 265 18.33 -8.14 -37.78
C GLN A 265 18.11 -7.74 -36.31
N ARG A 266 17.15 -8.37 -35.62
CA ARG A 266 16.88 -8.12 -34.20
C ARG A 266 18.08 -8.42 -33.33
N PHE A 267 18.72 -9.56 -33.59
CA PHE A 267 19.92 -9.94 -32.84
C PHE A 267 21.07 -8.95 -33.07
N ALA A 268 21.26 -8.49 -34.30
CA ALA A 268 22.26 -7.45 -34.61
C ALA A 268 22.00 -6.16 -33.82
N ASN A 269 20.74 -5.71 -33.76
CA ASN A 269 20.35 -4.53 -32.98
C ASN A 269 20.62 -4.73 -31.47
N LEU A 270 20.31 -5.91 -30.93
CA LEU A 270 20.58 -6.25 -29.53
C LEU A 270 22.07 -6.30 -29.21
N ASN A 271 22.87 -6.88 -30.09
CA ASN A 271 24.31 -7.02 -29.86
C ASN A 271 25.03 -5.67 -29.86
N VAL A 272 24.48 -4.68 -30.58
CA VAL A 272 24.94 -3.29 -30.53
C VAL A 272 24.48 -2.58 -29.25
N ALA A 273 23.25 -2.83 -28.78
CA ALA A 273 22.70 -2.19 -27.58
C ALA A 273 23.29 -2.73 -26.27
N TYR A 274 23.61 -4.01 -26.26
CA TYR A 274 24.08 -4.75 -25.10
C TYR A 274 25.05 -5.80 -25.64
N ASP A 275 26.35 -5.56 -25.55
CA ASP A 275 27.41 -6.41 -26.14
C ASP A 275 27.69 -7.66 -25.31
N ASN A 276 27.37 -7.64 -24.01
CA ASN A 276 27.52 -8.77 -23.11
C ASN A 276 26.75 -10.02 -23.58
N PHE A 277 27.32 -11.18 -23.29
CA PHE A 277 26.68 -12.46 -23.56
C PHE A 277 25.47 -12.68 -22.63
N ASP A 278 24.28 -12.87 -23.20
CA ASP A 278 23.08 -13.28 -22.44
C ASP A 278 22.12 -14.05 -23.35
N LEU A 279 21.81 -15.31 -22.98
CA LEU A 279 20.89 -16.17 -23.73
C LEU A 279 19.50 -15.54 -23.91
N LYS A 280 19.05 -14.65 -23.03
CA LYS A 280 17.76 -13.95 -23.15
C LYS A 280 17.65 -13.11 -24.43
N LYS A 281 18.77 -12.72 -25.06
CA LYS A 281 18.76 -12.09 -26.40
C LYS A 281 18.09 -12.97 -27.45
N LEU A 282 18.22 -14.29 -27.33
CA LEU A 282 17.58 -15.23 -28.24
C LEU A 282 16.06 -15.09 -28.19
N GLY A 283 15.52 -14.93 -26.97
CA GLY A 283 14.09 -14.74 -26.80
C GLY A 283 13.57 -13.44 -27.41
N LEU A 284 14.33 -12.35 -27.30
CA LEU A 284 13.99 -11.08 -27.97
C LEU A 284 14.13 -11.17 -29.50
N ALA A 285 15.14 -11.89 -30.01
CA ALA A 285 15.34 -12.08 -31.45
C ALA A 285 14.15 -12.82 -32.10
N LEU A 286 13.61 -13.83 -31.42
CA LEU A 286 12.43 -14.58 -31.88
C LEU A 286 11.09 -14.02 -31.38
N ALA A 287 11.09 -12.94 -30.60
CA ALA A 287 9.90 -12.38 -29.92
C ALA A 287 9.14 -13.39 -29.04
N VAL A 288 9.83 -14.40 -28.49
CA VAL A 288 9.26 -15.40 -27.58
C VAL A 288 10.28 -15.69 -26.48
N PRO A 289 9.97 -15.55 -25.18
CA PRO A 289 10.91 -15.90 -24.11
C PRO A 289 11.36 -17.36 -24.21
N LEU A 290 12.63 -17.63 -23.88
CA LEU A 290 13.19 -19.00 -23.81
C LEU A 290 12.35 -19.94 -22.92
N ASP A 291 11.66 -19.37 -21.93
CA ASP A 291 10.72 -20.06 -21.04
C ASP A 291 9.55 -20.77 -21.78
N TYR A 292 9.30 -20.44 -23.05
CA TYR A 292 8.24 -21.02 -23.89
C TYR A 292 8.74 -21.72 -25.14
N TRP A 293 10.05 -21.83 -25.32
CA TRP A 293 10.61 -22.49 -26.51
C TRP A 293 10.36 -23.99 -26.46
N THR A 294 10.00 -24.58 -27.59
CA THR A 294 10.06 -26.03 -27.76
C THR A 294 11.41 -26.47 -28.29
N ARG A 295 11.63 -27.79 -28.19
CA ARG A 295 12.76 -28.45 -28.84
C ARG A 295 12.83 -28.10 -30.33
N ASP A 296 11.72 -28.22 -31.06
CA ASP A 296 11.68 -27.91 -32.50
C ASP A 296 12.05 -26.45 -32.81
N MET A 297 11.63 -25.51 -31.95
CA MET A 297 11.99 -24.09 -32.09
C MET A 297 13.48 -23.87 -31.83
N ALA A 298 14.04 -24.55 -30.82
CA ALA A 298 15.47 -24.49 -30.53
C ALA A 298 16.31 -25.14 -31.64
N GLU A 299 15.91 -26.30 -32.16
CA GLU A 299 16.58 -26.99 -33.27
C GLU A 299 16.56 -26.13 -34.53
N ARG A 300 15.41 -25.55 -34.88
CA ARG A 300 15.32 -24.60 -36.00
C ARG A 300 16.24 -23.39 -35.81
N PHE A 301 16.27 -22.81 -34.61
CA PHE A 301 17.20 -21.72 -34.31
C PHE A 301 18.67 -22.16 -34.53
N LEU A 302 19.04 -23.37 -34.09
CA LEU A 302 20.40 -23.90 -34.28
C LEU A 302 20.75 -24.13 -35.76
N GLU A 303 19.77 -24.46 -36.59
CA GLU A 303 19.93 -24.62 -38.04
C GLU A 303 20.04 -23.28 -38.78
N GLU A 304 19.25 -22.27 -38.40
CA GLU A 304 19.18 -20.98 -39.08
C GLU A 304 20.26 -19.99 -38.62
N ALA A 305 20.62 -20.00 -37.33
CA ALA A 305 21.57 -19.05 -36.73
C ALA A 305 22.96 -19.02 -37.40
N PRO A 306 23.55 -20.14 -37.87
CA PRO A 306 24.81 -20.10 -38.62
C PRO A 306 24.77 -19.26 -39.91
N GLY A 307 23.59 -19.03 -40.49
CA GLY A 307 23.39 -18.13 -41.63
C GLY A 307 23.44 -16.64 -41.25
N CYS A 308 23.32 -16.31 -39.97
CA CYS A 308 23.40 -14.94 -39.46
C CYS A 308 24.82 -14.58 -39.02
N ASN A 309 25.53 -13.75 -39.80
CA ASN A 309 26.85 -13.23 -39.39
C ASN A 309 26.82 -12.42 -38.07
N SER A 310 25.65 -11.93 -37.66
CA SER A 310 25.44 -11.17 -36.43
C SER A 310 25.34 -12.02 -35.17
N ILE A 311 25.14 -13.34 -35.29
CA ILE A 311 24.98 -14.26 -34.15
C ILE A 311 26.30 -15.02 -33.95
N PRO A 312 27.08 -14.75 -32.88
CA PRO A 312 28.28 -15.51 -32.59
C PRO A 312 27.97 -16.99 -32.35
N LYS A 313 28.88 -17.88 -32.78
CA LYS A 313 28.76 -19.35 -32.58
C LYS A 313 28.58 -19.74 -31.11
N ASP A 314 29.08 -18.93 -30.18
CA ASP A 314 28.94 -19.18 -28.74
C ASP A 314 27.46 -19.22 -28.30
N TYR A 315 26.54 -18.51 -28.97
CA TYR A 315 25.11 -18.56 -28.64
C TYR A 315 24.48 -19.91 -29.00
N THR A 316 24.81 -20.46 -30.18
CA THR A 316 24.30 -21.76 -30.59
C THR A 316 24.91 -22.89 -29.76
N GLN A 317 26.22 -22.82 -29.48
CA GLN A 317 26.89 -23.77 -28.59
C GLN A 317 26.32 -23.73 -27.17
N ARG A 318 26.14 -22.53 -26.60
CA ARG A 318 25.59 -22.37 -25.25
C ARG A 318 24.14 -22.81 -25.17
N LEU A 319 23.31 -22.51 -26.16
CA LEU A 319 21.92 -22.99 -26.20
C LEU A 319 21.90 -24.53 -26.19
N ALA A 320 22.72 -25.17 -27.03
CA ALA A 320 22.81 -26.62 -27.07
C ALA A 320 23.29 -27.22 -25.74
N SER A 321 24.33 -26.65 -25.12
CA SER A 321 24.88 -27.16 -23.85
C SER A 321 23.95 -26.93 -22.65
N GLU A 322 23.20 -25.81 -22.65
CA GLU A 322 22.32 -25.41 -21.55
C GLU A 322 20.86 -25.85 -21.77
N TRP A 323 20.54 -26.52 -22.88
CA TRP A 323 19.16 -26.88 -23.23
C TRP A 323 18.46 -27.66 -22.11
N ALA A 324 19.16 -28.62 -21.49
CA ALA A 324 18.61 -29.36 -20.35
C ALA A 324 18.27 -28.45 -19.15
N ASN A 325 19.04 -27.39 -18.91
CA ASN A 325 18.77 -26.41 -17.86
C ASN A 325 17.59 -25.49 -18.25
N VAL A 326 17.48 -25.12 -19.53
CA VAL A 326 16.30 -24.42 -20.06
C VAL A 326 15.05 -25.27 -19.84
N GLN A 327 15.07 -26.57 -20.19
CA GLN A 327 13.94 -27.48 -19.96
C GLN A 327 13.57 -27.63 -18.48
N LYS A 328 14.56 -27.73 -17.58
CA LYS A 328 14.30 -27.73 -16.13
C LYS A 328 13.62 -26.44 -15.66
N ARG A 329 14.05 -25.28 -16.17
CA ARG A 329 13.41 -23.99 -15.88
C ARG A 329 11.98 -23.92 -16.42
N GLN A 330 11.74 -24.45 -17.62
CA GLN A 330 10.40 -24.55 -18.20
C GLN A 330 9.48 -25.43 -17.35
N GLN A 331 9.96 -26.59 -16.88
CA GLN A 331 9.22 -27.45 -15.95
C GLN A 331 8.89 -26.72 -14.64
N LEU A 332 9.85 -26.01 -14.05
CA LEU A 332 9.59 -25.18 -12.88
C LEU A 332 8.49 -24.16 -13.15
N ILE A 333 8.54 -23.44 -14.27
CA ILE A 333 7.51 -22.46 -14.65
C ILE A 333 6.13 -23.11 -14.77
N GLN A 334 6.03 -24.32 -15.31
CA GLN A 334 4.77 -25.06 -15.36
C GLN A 334 4.25 -25.40 -13.95
N THR A 335 5.13 -25.82 -13.03
CA THR A 335 4.77 -26.01 -11.62
C THR A 335 4.30 -24.71 -10.96
N LEU A 336 4.98 -23.59 -11.22
CA LEU A 336 4.60 -22.27 -10.68
C LEU A 336 3.21 -21.84 -11.18
N ARG A 337 2.93 -22.08 -12.47
CA ARG A 337 1.61 -21.80 -13.08
C ARG A 337 0.51 -22.68 -12.52
N ALA A 338 0.78 -23.97 -12.33
CA ALA A 338 -0.18 -24.89 -11.71
C ALA A 338 -0.52 -24.44 -10.29
N GLU A 339 0.48 -24.05 -9.50
CA GLU A 339 0.28 -23.53 -8.15
C GLU A 339 -0.46 -22.19 -8.15
N GLN A 340 -0.11 -21.28 -9.05
CA GLN A 340 -0.82 -20.01 -9.24
C GLN A 340 -2.30 -20.25 -9.58
N ALA A 341 -2.60 -21.17 -10.50
CA ALA A 341 -3.96 -21.53 -10.87
C ALA A 341 -4.72 -22.15 -9.68
N ARG A 342 -4.08 -23.03 -8.90
CA ARG A 342 -4.65 -23.59 -7.67
C ARG A 342 -5.01 -22.49 -6.68
N LEU A 343 -4.10 -21.56 -6.41
CA LEU A 343 -4.32 -20.43 -5.50
C LEU A 343 -5.46 -19.52 -5.97
N ARG A 344 -5.54 -19.23 -7.28
CA ARG A 344 -6.65 -18.45 -7.86
C ARG A 344 -7.99 -19.16 -7.70
N ALA A 345 -8.02 -20.49 -7.82
CA ALA A 345 -9.23 -21.31 -7.73
C ALA A 345 -9.72 -21.55 -6.29
N LEU A 346 -8.93 -21.22 -5.26
CA LEU A 346 -9.36 -21.39 -3.87
C LEU A 346 -10.61 -20.56 -3.57
N PRO A 347 -11.54 -21.02 -2.71
CA PRO A 347 -12.75 -20.27 -2.35
C PRO A 347 -12.44 -18.86 -1.85
N ALA A 348 -13.32 -17.90 -2.16
CA ALA A 348 -13.13 -16.53 -1.72
C ALA A 348 -13.63 -16.34 -0.29
N THR A 349 -12.82 -16.76 0.70
CA THR A 349 -13.19 -16.73 2.13
C THR A 349 -12.05 -16.20 3.01
N ALA A 350 -12.39 -15.68 4.20
CA ALA A 350 -11.38 -15.28 5.19
C ALA A 350 -10.42 -16.42 5.57
N ALA A 351 -10.94 -17.66 5.72
CA ALA A 351 -10.14 -18.84 6.01
C ALA A 351 -9.04 -19.06 4.95
N THR A 352 -9.38 -18.87 3.67
CA THR A 352 -8.42 -19.00 2.57
C THR A 352 -7.26 -18.03 2.71
N LEU A 353 -7.49 -16.76 3.08
CA LEU A 353 -6.38 -15.81 3.29
C LEU A 353 -5.48 -16.22 4.45
N ILE A 354 -6.05 -16.72 5.54
CA ILE A 354 -5.31 -17.12 6.74
C ILE A 354 -4.47 -18.35 6.45
N GLU A 355 -5.10 -19.42 5.95
CA GLU A 355 -4.45 -20.71 5.66
C GLU A 355 -3.31 -20.57 4.65
N THR A 356 -3.52 -19.74 3.62
CA THR A 356 -2.52 -19.50 2.57
C THR A 356 -1.58 -18.33 2.87
N ARG A 357 -1.76 -17.65 4.01
CA ARG A 357 -1.01 -16.44 4.41
C ARG A 357 -0.97 -15.36 3.33
N ASN A 358 -2.14 -15.04 2.76
CA ASN A 358 -2.35 -14.12 1.63
C ASN A 358 -1.97 -14.70 0.26
N LEU A 359 -2.51 -15.87 -0.08
CA LEU A 359 -2.28 -16.57 -1.35
C LEU A 359 -0.79 -16.71 -1.66
N GLN A 360 -0.02 -17.19 -0.68
CA GLN A 360 1.38 -17.54 -0.87
C GLN A 360 1.47 -18.97 -1.43
N PRO A 361 2.48 -19.25 -2.26
CA PRO A 361 2.71 -20.60 -2.77
C PRO A 361 3.03 -21.56 -1.63
N ASP A 362 2.57 -22.80 -1.76
CA ASP A 362 2.92 -23.88 -0.85
C ASP A 362 4.44 -24.17 -0.95
N PRO A 363 5.22 -24.01 0.13
CA PRO A 363 6.67 -24.24 0.11
C PRO A 363 7.05 -25.71 -0.13
N GLN A 364 6.10 -26.65 0.00
CA GLN A 364 6.31 -28.05 -0.37
C GLN A 364 6.20 -28.27 -1.88
N GLN A 365 5.32 -27.53 -2.56
CA GLN A 365 5.08 -27.63 -4.00
C GLN A 365 6.05 -26.75 -4.80
N VAL A 366 6.36 -25.57 -4.28
CA VAL A 366 7.22 -24.58 -4.92
C VAL A 366 8.46 -24.35 -4.06
N ARG A 367 9.60 -24.84 -4.54
CA ARG A 367 10.91 -24.56 -3.96
C ARG A 367 11.72 -23.72 -4.93
N LEU A 368 11.86 -22.44 -4.61
CA LEU A 368 12.70 -21.52 -5.34
C LEU A 368 14.09 -21.50 -4.71
N ASN A 369 15.11 -21.73 -5.52
CA ASN A 369 16.50 -21.62 -5.13
C ASN A 369 16.91 -20.15 -5.00
N HIS A 370 18.05 -19.92 -4.34
CA HIS A 370 18.65 -18.59 -4.28
C HIS A 370 18.91 -18.06 -5.70
N GLY A 371 18.48 -16.83 -5.99
CA GLY A 371 18.54 -16.23 -7.32
C GLY A 371 17.29 -16.44 -8.21
N GLN A 372 16.22 -17.06 -7.69
CA GLN A 372 14.93 -17.23 -8.40
C GLN A 372 13.80 -16.36 -7.82
N SER A 373 14.14 -15.29 -7.10
CA SER A 373 13.14 -14.38 -6.50
C SER A 373 12.30 -13.65 -7.55
N ASP A 374 12.85 -13.45 -8.75
CA ASP A 374 12.12 -12.89 -9.90
C ASP A 374 10.91 -13.77 -10.30
N LEU A 375 11.04 -15.09 -10.19
CA LEU A 375 9.95 -16.02 -10.49
C LEU A 375 8.83 -15.95 -9.43
N ALA A 376 9.16 -15.74 -8.16
CA ALA A 376 8.15 -15.56 -7.12
C ALA A 376 7.28 -14.32 -7.40
N GLU A 377 7.91 -13.19 -7.73
CA GLU A 377 7.17 -11.97 -8.07
C GLU A 377 6.37 -12.14 -9.37
N ARG A 378 6.95 -12.76 -10.40
CA ARG A 378 6.32 -12.99 -11.70
C ARG A 378 5.04 -13.84 -11.62
N PHE A 379 4.98 -14.86 -10.77
CA PHE A 379 3.81 -15.75 -10.69
C PHE A 379 2.90 -15.48 -9.49
N PHE A 380 3.46 -15.05 -8.35
CA PHE A 380 2.70 -14.86 -7.11
C PHE A 380 2.65 -13.41 -6.62
N GLY A 381 3.27 -12.45 -7.31
CA GLY A 381 3.11 -11.02 -7.05
C GLY A 381 1.80 -10.49 -7.65
N LYS A 382 1.92 -9.48 -8.52
CA LYS A 382 0.80 -8.81 -9.21
C LYS A 382 -0.29 -9.74 -9.78
N PRO A 383 0.03 -10.91 -10.39
CA PRO A 383 -1.01 -11.75 -10.97
C PRO A 383 -2.01 -12.35 -9.97
N LEU A 384 -1.73 -12.31 -8.66
CA LEU A 384 -2.65 -12.73 -7.61
C LEU A 384 -3.32 -11.55 -6.89
N ASP A 385 -2.93 -10.31 -7.14
CA ASP A 385 -3.38 -9.15 -6.36
C ASP A 385 -4.88 -8.91 -6.47
N THR A 386 -5.47 -9.00 -7.67
CA THR A 386 -6.93 -8.89 -7.84
C THR A 386 -7.67 -9.93 -7.00
N ARG A 387 -7.17 -11.18 -6.96
CA ARG A 387 -7.77 -12.23 -6.15
C ARG A 387 -7.58 -11.95 -4.66
N ARG A 388 -6.39 -11.50 -4.24
CA ARG A 388 -6.14 -11.10 -2.83
C ARG A 388 -7.10 -9.99 -2.39
N GLU A 389 -7.31 -8.98 -3.23
CA GLU A 389 -8.24 -7.88 -2.93
C GLU A 389 -9.70 -8.36 -2.83
N GLU A 390 -10.14 -9.23 -3.74
CA GLU A 390 -11.48 -9.83 -3.69
C GLU A 390 -11.69 -10.60 -2.37
N ILE A 391 -10.78 -11.51 -2.03
CA ILE A 391 -10.91 -12.31 -0.82
C ILE A 391 -10.82 -11.44 0.43
N LEU A 392 -9.95 -10.41 0.43
CA LEU A 392 -9.83 -9.48 1.55
C LEU A 392 -11.12 -8.70 1.75
N SER A 393 -11.73 -8.20 0.67
CA SER A 393 -13.02 -7.51 0.73
C SER A 393 -14.13 -8.40 1.30
N ILE A 394 -14.16 -9.67 0.94
CA ILE A 394 -15.12 -10.64 1.49
C ILE A 394 -14.83 -10.89 2.98
N ALA A 395 -13.57 -11.09 3.37
CA ALA A 395 -13.19 -11.25 4.77
C ALA A 395 -13.56 -10.03 5.62
N MET A 396 -13.41 -8.83 5.07
CA MET A 396 -13.84 -7.58 5.71
C MET A 396 -15.37 -7.50 5.86
N THR A 397 -16.13 -8.06 4.91
CA THR A 397 -17.60 -8.12 4.97
C THR A 397 -18.08 -9.16 5.98
N ASP A 398 -17.40 -10.32 6.05
CA ASP A 398 -17.67 -11.36 7.05
C ASP A 398 -17.42 -10.86 8.48
N LEU A 399 -16.37 -10.05 8.67
CA LEU A 399 -16.11 -9.35 9.93
C LEU A 399 -17.28 -8.44 10.32
N ASP A 400 -17.75 -7.59 9.40
CA ASP A 400 -18.90 -6.70 9.66
C ASP A 400 -20.16 -7.49 10.01
N LYS A 401 -20.39 -8.62 9.33
CA LYS A 401 -21.53 -9.50 9.60
C LYS A 401 -21.43 -10.14 10.99
N LYS A 402 -20.24 -10.63 11.39
CA LYS A 402 -19.98 -11.14 12.74
C LYS A 402 -20.24 -10.08 13.81
N VAL A 403 -19.70 -8.87 13.63
CA VAL A 403 -19.93 -7.72 14.53
C VAL A 403 -21.40 -7.33 14.61
N SER A 404 -22.08 -7.30 13.46
CA SER A 404 -23.50 -6.92 13.37
C SER A 404 -24.40 -7.93 14.05
N SER A 405 -24.13 -9.23 13.87
CA SER A 405 -24.89 -10.35 14.45
C SER A 405 -24.56 -10.68 15.91
N TYR A 406 -23.62 -9.95 16.52
CA TYR A 406 -23.22 -10.17 17.90
C TYR A 406 -24.39 -9.94 18.87
N THR A 407 -24.52 -10.87 19.81
CA THR A 407 -25.45 -10.82 20.93
C THR A 407 -24.73 -11.22 22.21
N LEU A 408 -25.18 -10.71 23.36
CA LEU A 408 -24.58 -10.98 24.67
C LEU A 408 -24.53 -12.49 25.00
N ASP A 409 -25.47 -13.28 24.50
CA ASP A 409 -25.55 -14.73 24.73
C ASP A 409 -24.52 -15.56 23.93
N LYS A 410 -23.65 -14.90 23.14
CA LYS A 410 -22.55 -15.53 22.39
C LYS A 410 -21.19 -14.99 22.84
N PRO A 411 -20.71 -15.36 24.04
CA PRO A 411 -19.50 -14.79 24.62
C PRO A 411 -18.20 -15.13 23.87
N GLY A 412 -18.20 -16.14 22.99
CA GLY A 412 -17.04 -16.50 22.17
C GLY A 412 -16.79 -15.58 20.96
N THR A 413 -17.83 -14.88 20.48
CA THR A 413 -17.74 -14.05 19.26
C THR A 413 -16.71 -12.91 19.33
N PRO A 414 -16.57 -12.16 20.44
CA PRO A 414 -15.52 -11.14 20.57
C PRO A 414 -14.11 -11.70 20.41
N LYS A 415 -13.85 -12.91 20.96
CA LYS A 415 -12.56 -13.59 20.80
C LYS A 415 -12.33 -14.00 19.35
N GLU A 416 -13.32 -14.62 18.71
CA GLU A 416 -13.22 -14.99 17.28
C GLU A 416 -12.94 -13.78 16.38
N ILE A 417 -13.57 -12.63 16.67
CA ILE A 417 -13.32 -11.36 15.96
C ILE A 417 -11.89 -10.88 16.23
N GLY A 418 -11.43 -10.96 17.48
CA GLY A 418 -10.06 -10.63 17.87
C GLY A 418 -9.02 -11.45 17.11
N ASP A 419 -9.16 -12.78 17.14
CA ASP A 419 -8.27 -13.73 16.49
C ASP A 419 -8.25 -13.52 14.96
N LEU A 420 -9.43 -13.32 14.34
CA LEU A 420 -9.52 -13.00 12.91
C LEU A 420 -8.79 -11.69 12.57
N CYS A 421 -8.98 -10.65 13.39
CA CYS A 421 -8.33 -9.37 13.19
C CYS A 421 -6.81 -9.45 13.28
N ASP A 422 -6.29 -10.20 14.26
CA ASP A 422 -4.86 -10.39 14.41
C ASP A 422 -4.27 -11.09 13.18
N GLU A 423 -4.89 -12.18 12.70
CA GLU A 423 -4.45 -12.89 11.50
C GLU A 423 -4.47 -11.99 10.24
N LEU A 424 -5.51 -11.17 10.08
CA LEU A 424 -5.64 -10.26 8.94
C LEU A 424 -4.57 -9.16 8.94
N ILE A 425 -4.20 -8.65 10.12
CA ILE A 425 -3.17 -7.60 10.27
C ILE A 425 -1.78 -8.13 9.90
N TYR A 426 -1.52 -9.42 10.14
CA TYR A 426 -0.22 -10.06 9.88
C TYR A 426 -0.10 -10.74 8.51
N LEU A 427 -1.08 -10.53 7.61
CA LEU A 427 -0.99 -11.02 6.24
C LEU A 427 0.28 -10.51 5.53
N ARG A 428 0.99 -11.45 4.88
CA ARG A 428 2.22 -11.16 4.13
C ARG A 428 1.95 -10.37 2.86
N ASN A 429 2.90 -9.53 2.46
CA ASN A 429 2.88 -8.76 1.21
C ASN A 429 1.61 -7.92 0.99
N LEU A 430 0.87 -7.60 2.05
CA LEU A 430 -0.23 -6.65 1.98
C LEU A 430 0.34 -5.23 1.88
N ALA A 431 -0.17 -4.45 0.92
CA ALA A 431 0.21 -3.05 0.74
C ALA A 431 -0.07 -2.23 2.01
N GLN A 432 0.72 -1.18 2.24
CA GLN A 432 0.72 -0.47 3.53
C GLN A 432 -0.61 0.25 3.82
N ASP A 433 -1.21 0.84 2.79
CA ASP A 433 -2.55 1.43 2.82
C ASP A 433 -3.61 0.39 3.20
N ARG A 434 -3.54 -0.82 2.62
CA ARG A 434 -4.45 -1.93 2.95
C ARG A 434 -4.26 -2.43 4.38
N LYS A 435 -3.03 -2.54 4.87
CA LYS A 435 -2.74 -2.86 6.28
C LYS A 435 -3.38 -1.85 7.23
N ASN A 436 -3.30 -0.56 6.90
CA ASN A 436 -3.91 0.50 7.71
C ASN A 436 -5.45 0.38 7.68
N ALA A 437 -6.06 0.17 6.51
CA ALA A 437 -7.50 -0.01 6.39
C ALA A 437 -8.02 -1.24 7.19
N VAL A 438 -7.27 -2.35 7.19
CA VAL A 438 -7.60 -3.53 8.00
C VAL A 438 -7.53 -3.20 9.49
N ARG A 439 -6.49 -2.50 9.95
CA ARG A 439 -6.38 -2.08 11.37
C ARG A 439 -7.53 -1.18 11.79
N GLU A 440 -7.82 -0.12 11.03
CA GLU A 440 -8.92 0.80 11.32
C GLU A 440 -10.26 0.05 11.41
N LYS A 441 -10.50 -0.88 10.48
CA LYS A 441 -11.72 -1.69 10.48
C LYS A 441 -11.79 -2.63 11.68
N CYS A 442 -10.68 -3.23 12.07
CA CYS A 442 -10.58 -4.08 13.26
C CYS A 442 -10.77 -3.30 14.58
N ASP A 443 -10.21 -2.09 14.67
CA ASP A 443 -10.40 -1.23 15.83
C ASP A 443 -11.87 -0.77 15.94
N ALA A 444 -12.50 -0.40 14.81
CA ALA A 444 -13.92 -0.07 14.76
C ALA A 444 -14.82 -1.27 15.13
N ALA A 445 -14.49 -2.47 14.66
CA ALA A 445 -15.19 -3.70 15.02
C ALA A 445 -15.11 -3.97 16.53
N ARG A 446 -13.91 -3.87 17.13
CA ARG A 446 -13.70 -4.02 18.58
C ARG A 446 -14.50 -2.99 19.38
N ALA A 447 -14.46 -1.72 18.98
CA ALA A 447 -15.22 -0.65 19.62
C ALA A 447 -16.74 -0.88 19.56
N THR A 448 -17.26 -1.32 18.39
CA THR A 448 -18.69 -1.61 18.20
C THR A 448 -19.15 -2.78 19.07
N ILE A 449 -18.34 -3.85 19.16
CA ILE A 449 -18.64 -4.98 20.04
C ILE A 449 -18.66 -4.55 21.50
N GLU A 450 -17.67 -3.75 21.93
CA GLU A 450 -17.58 -3.23 23.30
C GLU A 450 -18.79 -2.35 23.65
N GLU A 451 -19.26 -1.52 22.71
CA GLU A 451 -20.46 -0.69 22.87
C GLU A 451 -21.73 -1.55 22.98
N LYS A 452 -21.90 -2.55 22.11
CA LYS A 452 -23.02 -3.51 22.18
C LYS A 452 -23.01 -4.31 23.48
N GLN A 453 -21.84 -4.77 23.90
CA GLN A 453 -21.64 -5.45 25.19
C GLN A 453 -22.08 -4.55 26.34
N THR A 454 -21.60 -3.31 26.36
CA THR A 454 -21.92 -2.34 27.41
C THR A 454 -23.42 -2.09 27.46
N THR A 455 -24.05 -1.76 26.32
CA THR A 455 -25.47 -1.43 26.25
C THR A 455 -26.35 -2.61 26.69
N ALA A 456 -26.16 -3.78 26.10
CA ALA A 456 -26.97 -4.96 26.41
C ALA A 456 -26.77 -5.45 27.86
N ALA A 457 -25.53 -5.37 28.37
CA ALA A 457 -25.25 -5.77 29.75
C ALA A 457 -25.84 -4.81 30.77
N LEU A 458 -25.78 -3.49 30.52
CA LEU A 458 -26.43 -2.48 31.36
C LEU A 458 -27.95 -2.63 31.36
N GLU A 459 -28.58 -2.82 30.21
CA GLU A 459 -30.01 -3.09 30.11
C GLU A 459 -30.41 -4.33 30.92
N LYS A 460 -29.63 -5.41 30.83
CA LYS A 460 -29.88 -6.66 31.57
C LYS A 460 -29.77 -6.46 33.09
N VAL A 461 -28.77 -5.70 33.55
CA VAL A 461 -28.61 -5.36 34.98
C VAL A 461 -29.77 -4.49 35.45
N ILE A 462 -30.05 -3.37 34.78
CA ILE A 462 -31.12 -2.44 35.18
C ILE A 462 -32.48 -3.14 35.21
N ALA A 463 -32.80 -3.96 34.19
CA ALA A 463 -34.04 -4.72 34.16
C ALA A 463 -34.15 -5.74 35.30
N ALA A 464 -33.06 -6.45 35.61
CA ALA A 464 -33.03 -7.40 36.72
C ALA A 464 -33.35 -6.71 38.06
N PHE A 465 -32.72 -5.56 38.34
CA PHE A 465 -32.93 -4.80 39.57
C PHE A 465 -34.27 -4.04 39.60
N ALA A 466 -34.79 -3.59 38.46
CA ALA A 466 -36.11 -2.96 38.38
C ALA A 466 -37.22 -3.93 38.77
N SER A 467 -37.08 -5.21 38.43
CA SER A 467 -38.03 -6.28 38.75
C SER A 467 -37.84 -6.91 40.14
N ALA A 468 -36.80 -6.51 40.88
CA ALA A 468 -36.40 -7.10 42.15
C ALA A 468 -37.12 -6.45 43.33
N GLU A 469 -37.91 -7.24 44.04
CA GLU A 469 -38.49 -6.86 45.33
C GLU A 469 -37.48 -7.09 46.47
N PRO A 470 -37.46 -6.22 47.50
CA PRO A 470 -36.64 -6.39 48.70
C PRO A 470 -36.74 -7.80 49.30
N GLY A 471 -35.61 -8.49 49.49
CA GLY A 471 -35.56 -9.81 50.13
C GLY A 471 -36.17 -11.00 49.34
N GLY A 472 -36.73 -10.78 48.14
CA GLY A 472 -37.30 -11.85 47.30
C GLY A 472 -36.28 -12.64 46.46
N GLU A 473 -36.71 -13.71 45.81
CA GLU A 473 -35.83 -14.52 44.94
C GLU A 473 -35.27 -13.72 43.74
N ARG A 474 -36.02 -12.73 43.23
CA ARG A 474 -35.55 -11.85 42.14
C ARG A 474 -34.38 -10.96 42.54
N SER A 475 -34.30 -10.54 43.82
CA SER A 475 -33.19 -9.71 44.29
C SER A 475 -31.90 -10.53 44.45
N LYS A 476 -32.01 -11.79 44.91
CA LYS A 476 -30.89 -12.74 44.90
C LYS A 476 -30.40 -13.01 43.47
N ALA A 477 -31.33 -13.24 42.53
CA ALA A 477 -30.99 -13.44 41.12
C ALA A 477 -30.30 -12.22 40.49
N ALA A 478 -30.77 -11.00 40.80
CA ALA A 478 -30.16 -9.76 40.33
C ALA A 478 -28.72 -9.57 40.87
N ARG A 479 -28.46 -9.92 42.15
CA ARG A 479 -27.10 -9.90 42.72
C ARG A 479 -26.21 -10.97 42.09
N ALA A 480 -26.71 -12.19 41.89
CA ALA A 480 -25.97 -13.27 41.22
C ALA A 480 -25.62 -12.92 39.76
N LEU A 481 -26.50 -12.20 39.06
CA LEU A 481 -26.19 -11.67 37.72
C LEU A 481 -24.96 -10.76 37.74
N CYS A 482 -24.82 -9.91 38.75
CA CYS A 482 -23.68 -9.01 38.91
C CYS A 482 -22.34 -9.73 39.18
N GLU A 483 -22.37 -10.95 39.70
CA GLU A 483 -21.18 -11.78 39.87
C GLU A 483 -20.82 -12.53 38.58
N ALA A 484 -21.83 -13.04 37.87
CA ALA A 484 -21.62 -13.86 36.67
C ALA A 484 -21.28 -13.02 35.42
N LEU A 485 -21.98 -11.90 35.20
CA LEU A 485 -21.94 -11.15 33.96
C LEU A 485 -20.55 -10.56 33.62
N PRO A 486 -19.79 -9.97 34.57
CA PRO A 486 -18.47 -9.39 34.26
C PRO A 486 -17.47 -10.37 33.64
N SER A 487 -17.56 -11.66 33.99
CA SER A 487 -16.66 -12.71 33.46
C SER A 487 -16.82 -12.97 31.95
N THR A 488 -17.92 -12.50 31.37
CA THR A 488 -18.28 -12.70 29.95
C THR A 488 -18.08 -11.44 29.10
N LEU A 489 -17.64 -10.34 29.72
CA LEU A 489 -17.47 -9.03 29.09
C LEU A 489 -16.00 -8.70 28.90
N SER A 490 -15.73 -7.73 28.04
CA SER A 490 -14.37 -7.23 27.80
C SER A 490 -14.29 -5.71 27.94
N GLY A 491 -13.11 -5.20 28.31
CA GLY A 491 -12.80 -3.77 28.29
C GLY A 491 -13.73 -2.91 29.15
N ARG A 492 -14.20 -1.79 28.59
CA ARG A 492 -15.08 -0.80 29.21
C ARG A 492 -16.43 -1.38 29.64
N ALA A 493 -16.93 -2.43 28.97
CA ALA A 493 -18.19 -3.07 29.35
C ALA A 493 -18.12 -3.67 30.76
N VAL A 494 -16.96 -4.25 31.13
CA VAL A 494 -16.72 -4.79 32.48
C VAL A 494 -16.85 -3.69 33.53
N THR A 495 -16.14 -2.57 33.32
CA THR A 495 -16.14 -1.42 34.24
C THR A 495 -17.52 -0.79 34.37
N ALA A 496 -18.23 -0.61 33.25
CA ALA A 496 -19.58 -0.06 33.24
C ALA A 496 -20.57 -0.93 34.02
N VAL A 497 -20.52 -2.25 33.82
CA VAL A 497 -21.39 -3.20 34.53
C VAL A 497 -21.07 -3.24 36.03
N TYR A 498 -19.80 -3.22 36.42
CA TYR A 498 -19.45 -3.11 37.85
C TYR A 498 -20.02 -1.86 38.49
N SER A 499 -19.94 -0.70 37.81
CA SER A 499 -20.51 0.56 38.31
C SER A 499 -22.03 0.47 38.47
N ALA A 500 -22.72 0.00 37.44
CA ALA A 500 -24.18 -0.14 37.46
C ALA A 500 -24.65 -1.14 38.53
N CYS A 501 -23.98 -2.29 38.65
CA CYS A 501 -24.25 -3.27 39.69
C CYS A 501 -24.09 -2.69 41.09
N ARG A 502 -23.05 -1.89 41.33
CA ARG A 502 -22.84 -1.21 42.61
C ARG A 502 -23.96 -0.23 42.91
N GLU A 503 -24.31 0.62 41.94
CA GLU A 503 -25.38 1.62 42.09
C GLU A 503 -26.75 0.97 42.35
N GLU A 504 -27.12 -0.02 41.55
CA GLU A 504 -28.40 -0.72 41.69
C GLU A 504 -28.48 -1.54 42.98
N THR A 505 -27.36 -2.12 43.44
CA THR A 505 -27.30 -2.79 44.74
C THR A 505 -27.54 -1.81 45.88
N VAL A 506 -26.98 -0.59 45.82
CA VAL A 506 -27.24 0.47 46.80
C VAL A 506 -28.71 0.89 46.79
N LYS A 507 -29.31 1.07 45.60
CA LYS A 507 -30.75 1.39 45.47
C LYS A 507 -31.64 0.30 46.08
N LEU A 508 -31.34 -0.97 45.80
CA LEU A 508 -32.07 -2.10 46.37
C LEU A 508 -31.91 -2.18 47.89
N ALA A 509 -30.71 -1.97 48.42
CA ALA A 509 -30.46 -1.94 49.86
C ALA A 509 -31.26 -0.82 50.55
N LYS A 510 -31.39 0.35 49.91
CA LYS A 510 -32.25 1.44 50.41
C LYS A 510 -33.73 1.04 50.45
N LYS A 511 -34.25 0.40 49.39
CA LYS A 511 -35.62 -0.15 49.38
C LYS A 511 -35.83 -1.21 50.47
N GLU A 512 -34.82 -2.05 50.73
CA GLU A 512 -34.82 -3.01 51.83
C GLU A 512 -34.90 -2.32 53.20
N GLU A 513 -34.15 -1.24 53.43
CA GLU A 513 -34.22 -0.45 54.67
C GLU A 513 -35.59 0.23 54.83
N GLU A 514 -36.12 0.84 53.77
CA GLU A 514 -37.44 1.48 53.76
C GLU A 514 -38.57 0.47 54.06
N LEU A 515 -38.53 -0.71 53.45
CA LEU A 515 -39.52 -1.77 53.72
C LEU A 515 -39.42 -2.28 55.16
N ARG A 516 -38.20 -2.48 55.69
CA ARG A 516 -37.99 -2.87 57.10
C ARG A 516 -38.56 -1.81 58.05
N CYS A 517 -38.30 -0.54 57.78
CA CYS A 517 -38.83 0.59 58.54
C CYS A 517 -40.37 0.60 58.50
N SER A 518 -40.98 0.49 57.32
CA SER A 518 -42.44 0.44 57.17
C SER A 518 -43.07 -0.73 57.93
N ASN A 519 -42.49 -1.93 57.84
CA ASN A 519 -42.97 -3.11 58.55
C ASN A 519 -42.82 -2.94 60.07
N ALA A 520 -41.71 -2.35 60.53
CA ALA A 520 -41.48 -2.09 61.94
C ALA A 520 -42.43 -1.03 62.50
N LEU A 521 -42.71 0.04 61.76
CA LEU A 521 -43.70 1.05 62.15
C LEU A 521 -45.12 0.44 62.24
N ALA A 522 -45.49 -0.41 61.28
CA ALA A 522 -46.77 -1.13 61.32
C ALA A 522 -46.84 -2.10 62.51
N ALA A 523 -45.76 -2.83 62.79
CA ALA A 523 -45.65 -3.75 63.92
C ALA A 523 -45.59 -3.02 65.28
N ALA A 524 -45.13 -1.77 65.31
CA ALA A 524 -45.02 -0.98 66.53
C ALA A 524 -46.39 -0.65 67.15
N GLY A 525 -47.45 -0.66 66.34
CA GLY A 525 -48.84 -0.52 66.81
C GLY A 525 -49.20 0.88 67.33
N ALA A 526 -48.37 1.89 67.09
CA ALA A 526 -48.58 3.26 67.56
C ALA A 526 -49.26 4.16 66.51
N PRO A 527 -50.09 5.14 66.92
CA PRO A 527 -50.75 6.05 66.00
C PRO A 527 -49.75 7.02 65.34
N ALA A 528 -50.05 7.45 64.11
CA ALA A 528 -49.15 8.30 63.32
C ALA A 528 -48.75 9.60 64.03
N GLU A 529 -49.68 10.24 64.74
CA GLU A 529 -49.42 11.47 65.51
C GLU A 529 -48.38 11.24 66.63
N PHE A 530 -48.39 10.06 67.26
CA PHE A 530 -47.43 9.70 68.29
C PHE A 530 -46.04 9.41 67.71
N LEU A 531 -45.97 8.81 66.53
CA LEU A 531 -44.72 8.51 65.84
C LEU A 531 -43.95 9.76 65.39
N GLU A 532 -44.64 10.90 65.23
CA GLU A 532 -44.03 12.21 64.92
C GLU A 532 -43.52 12.96 66.16
N THR A 533 -43.86 12.52 67.38
CA THR A 533 -43.27 13.07 68.60
C THR A 533 -41.78 12.73 68.71
N THR A 534 -41.06 13.50 69.51
CA THR A 534 -39.60 13.40 69.63
C THR A 534 -39.17 12.72 70.92
N ILE A 535 -38.12 11.92 70.85
CA ILE A 535 -37.48 11.25 72.00
C ILE A 535 -36.08 11.81 72.23
N ALA A 536 -35.70 11.96 73.49
CA ALA A 536 -34.35 12.28 73.92
C ALA A 536 -33.38 11.13 73.61
N VAL A 537 -32.33 11.42 72.84
CA VAL A 537 -31.29 10.49 72.40
C VAL A 537 -29.94 11.00 72.87
N ALA A 538 -29.27 10.22 73.73
CA ALA A 538 -27.93 10.54 74.18
C ALA A 538 -26.92 10.56 73.02
N GLY A 539 -26.17 11.65 72.91
CA GLY A 539 -25.07 11.84 71.97
C GLY A 539 -23.75 12.10 72.69
N THR A 540 -22.64 12.16 71.94
CA THR A 540 -21.31 12.42 72.52
C THR A 540 -21.14 13.83 73.06
N ASN A 541 -21.98 14.78 72.61
CA ASN A 541 -21.90 16.21 72.93
C ASN A 541 -23.12 16.70 73.72
N GLY A 542 -23.90 15.80 74.34
CA GLY A 542 -25.13 16.12 75.06
C GLY A 542 -26.33 15.31 74.58
N VAL A 543 -27.54 15.69 75.00
CA VAL A 543 -28.80 15.08 74.58
C VAL A 543 -29.27 15.74 73.28
N SER A 544 -29.61 14.92 72.28
CA SER A 544 -30.23 15.35 71.02
C SER A 544 -31.67 14.83 70.96
N LYS A 545 -32.52 15.40 70.10
CA LYS A 545 -33.87 14.88 69.88
C LYS A 545 -34.00 14.24 68.51
N ALA A 546 -34.71 13.12 68.45
CA ALA A 546 -35.05 12.43 67.21
C ALA A 546 -36.54 12.06 67.19
N PRO A 547 -37.20 12.06 66.02
CA PRO A 547 -38.54 11.52 65.88
C PRO A 547 -38.62 10.07 66.39
N LEU A 548 -39.72 9.72 67.05
CA LEU A 548 -39.92 8.36 67.57
C LEU A 548 -39.97 7.32 66.45
N LYS A 549 -40.49 7.69 65.26
CA LYS A 549 -40.41 6.86 64.06
C LYS A 549 -38.96 6.52 63.65
N ASP A 550 -38.01 7.45 63.83
CA ASP A 550 -36.61 7.22 63.46
C ASP A 550 -35.96 6.22 64.42
N LEU A 551 -36.33 6.28 65.71
CA LEU A 551 -35.93 5.30 66.72
C LEU A 551 -36.36 3.88 66.32
N ILE A 552 -37.62 3.71 65.91
CA ILE A 552 -38.18 2.42 65.50
C ILE A 552 -37.51 1.94 64.21
N CYS A 553 -37.36 2.81 63.22
CA CYS A 553 -36.78 2.42 61.93
C CYS A 553 -35.28 2.11 62.03
N LYS A 554 -34.52 2.86 62.83
CA LYS A 554 -33.09 2.57 63.09
C LYS A 554 -32.93 1.36 64.00
N GLY A 555 -33.83 1.15 64.96
CA GLY A 555 -33.94 -0.11 65.71
C GLY A 555 -34.16 -1.32 64.79
N ALA A 556 -35.12 -1.24 63.87
CA ALA A 556 -35.43 -2.30 62.92
C ALA A 556 -34.26 -2.62 61.98
N SER A 557 -33.46 -1.62 61.58
CA SER A 557 -32.23 -1.85 60.80
C SER A 557 -31.17 -2.68 61.54
N ARG A 558 -31.29 -2.78 62.86
CA ARG A 558 -30.45 -3.55 63.79
C ARG A 558 -31.15 -4.79 64.35
N GLU A 559 -32.26 -5.19 63.73
CA GLU A 559 -33.10 -6.33 64.16
C GLU A 559 -33.73 -6.13 65.55
N ILE A 560 -33.85 -4.88 66.00
CA ILE A 560 -34.52 -4.52 67.26
C ILE A 560 -35.98 -4.21 66.96
N GLY A 561 -36.90 -5.01 67.48
CA GLY A 561 -38.33 -4.76 67.40
C GLY A 561 -38.79 -3.85 68.52
N VAL A 562 -39.57 -2.81 68.21
CA VAL A 562 -40.17 -1.90 69.19
C VAL A 562 -41.68 -1.91 69.00
N SER A 563 -42.44 -2.11 70.08
CA SER A 563 -43.90 -2.01 70.04
C SER A 563 -44.44 -1.28 71.26
N PHE A 564 -45.56 -0.60 71.10
CA PHE A 564 -46.22 0.17 72.15
C PHE A 564 -47.53 -0.50 72.52
N SER A 565 -47.83 -0.60 73.82
CA SER A 565 -49.11 -1.16 74.28
C SER A 565 -50.13 -0.04 74.53
N SER A 566 -51.36 -0.24 74.04
CA SER A 566 -52.47 0.72 74.18
C SER A 566 -53.24 0.62 75.51
N SER A 567 -52.73 -0.14 76.47
CA SER A 567 -53.45 -0.46 77.72
C SER A 567 -53.06 0.48 78.87
N GLY A 568 -53.82 1.54 79.10
CA GLY A 568 -53.73 2.34 80.33
C GLY A 568 -54.51 3.67 80.31
N MET A 569 -55.19 3.98 81.42
CA MET A 569 -56.12 5.12 81.60
C MET A 569 -55.46 6.52 81.64
N LEU A 570 -54.15 6.65 81.35
CA LEU A 570 -53.34 7.89 81.46
C LEU A 570 -52.33 8.04 80.29
N MET A 571 -52.82 7.96 79.05
CA MET A 571 -52.01 7.96 77.81
C MET A 571 -51.19 9.24 77.52
N TRP A 572 -51.35 10.30 78.30
CA TRP A 572 -50.75 11.61 78.05
C TRP A 572 -49.46 11.87 78.85
N LYS A 573 -49.11 11.03 79.83
CA LYS A 573 -47.90 11.21 80.68
C LYS A 573 -46.90 10.06 80.64
N LYS A 574 -47.35 8.85 80.30
CA LYS A 574 -46.50 7.65 80.18
C LYS A 574 -46.99 6.75 79.05
N GLN A 575 -46.07 6.19 78.29
CA GLN A 575 -46.35 5.19 77.26
C GLN A 575 -45.48 3.96 77.45
N ALA A 576 -46.08 2.77 77.51
CA ALA A 576 -45.33 1.53 77.66
C ALA A 576 -44.73 1.09 76.33
N MET A 577 -43.43 0.79 76.34
CA MET A 577 -42.65 0.42 75.18
C MET A 577 -41.99 -0.94 75.41
N THR A 578 -42.40 -1.94 74.64
CA THR A 578 -41.79 -3.26 74.62
C THR A 578 -40.71 -3.31 73.54
N VAL A 579 -39.52 -3.78 73.90
CA VAL A 579 -38.37 -3.91 72.98
C VAL A 579 -37.94 -5.37 72.89
N ARG A 580 -37.75 -5.88 71.68
CA ARG A 580 -37.19 -7.20 71.41
C ARG A 580 -35.84 -7.04 70.73
N PHE A 581 -34.78 -7.50 71.40
CA PHE A 581 -33.46 -7.61 70.82
C PHE A 581 -33.27 -8.99 70.19
N PRO A 582 -32.44 -9.13 69.13
CA PRO A 582 -32.30 -10.37 68.38
C PRO A 582 -31.67 -11.52 69.18
N ALA A 583 -30.89 -11.22 70.23
CA ALA A 583 -30.18 -12.21 71.04
C ALA A 583 -30.92 -12.60 72.33
N ASP A 584 -32.08 -12.01 72.60
CA ASP A 584 -32.80 -12.16 73.86
C ASP A 584 -34.11 -12.93 73.67
N GLU A 585 -34.33 -13.96 74.48
CA GLU A 585 -35.57 -14.76 74.45
C GLU A 585 -36.78 -13.98 75.01
N GLU A 586 -36.56 -13.12 76.00
CA GLU A 586 -37.60 -12.33 76.66
C GLU A 586 -37.53 -10.84 76.29
N PRO A 587 -38.68 -10.20 75.98
CA PRO A 587 -38.74 -8.79 75.63
C PRO A 587 -38.44 -7.90 76.84
N TRP A 588 -37.79 -6.76 76.59
CA TRP A 588 -37.49 -5.73 77.56
C TRP A 588 -38.66 -4.75 77.65
N GLN A 589 -38.98 -4.30 78.86
CA GLN A 589 -40.10 -3.41 79.12
C GLN A 589 -39.58 -2.04 79.57
N PHE A 590 -39.79 -1.06 78.71
CA PHE A 590 -39.46 0.34 78.95
C PHE A 590 -40.73 1.18 79.02
N ILE A 591 -40.57 2.42 79.44
CA ILE A 591 -41.61 3.43 79.41
C ILE A 591 -41.05 4.73 78.84
N LEU A 592 -41.86 5.42 78.05
CA LEU A 592 -41.62 6.80 77.66
C LEU A 592 -42.31 7.70 78.67
N LYS A 593 -41.57 8.61 79.30
CA LYS A 593 -42.10 9.65 80.20
C LYS A 593 -41.96 11.01 79.53
N GLU A 594 -42.89 11.90 79.80
CA GLU A 594 -42.77 13.32 79.42
C GLU A 594 -41.44 13.87 79.96
N ASP A 595 -40.69 14.59 79.12
CA ASP A 595 -39.37 15.11 79.49
C ASP A 595 -39.47 16.57 79.94
N ASP A 596 -39.44 16.78 81.26
CA ASP A 596 -39.45 18.12 81.86
C ASP A 596 -38.08 18.82 81.79
N GLN A 597 -37.04 18.16 81.29
CA GLN A 597 -35.64 18.58 81.38
C GLN A 597 -34.97 18.84 80.02
N SER A 598 -35.58 18.43 78.91
CA SER A 598 -35.06 18.69 77.56
C SER A 598 -36.15 19.16 76.59
N ASP A 599 -35.75 19.63 75.40
CA ASP A 599 -36.67 20.06 74.33
C ASP A 599 -37.30 18.89 73.53
N ALA A 600 -37.25 17.66 74.06
CA ALA A 600 -37.87 16.47 73.50
C ALA A 600 -39.22 16.19 74.18
N ASP A 601 -40.16 15.53 73.49
CA ASP A 601 -41.48 15.21 74.07
C ASP A 601 -41.39 14.04 75.06
N TRP A 602 -40.42 13.15 74.87
CA TRP A 602 -40.26 11.92 75.65
C TRP A 602 -38.82 11.63 76.06
N VAL A 603 -38.65 11.09 77.27
CA VAL A 603 -37.41 10.44 77.74
C VAL A 603 -37.65 8.97 78.03
N LEU A 604 -36.66 8.14 77.69
CA LEU A 604 -36.70 6.71 77.98
C LEU A 604 -36.45 6.45 79.46
N ALA A 605 -37.34 5.69 80.10
CA ALA A 605 -37.20 5.23 81.47
C ALA A 605 -37.57 3.74 81.58
N VAL A 606 -37.31 3.15 82.75
CA VAL A 606 -37.62 1.76 83.06
C VAL A 606 -38.29 1.70 84.44
N GLU A 607 -39.39 0.96 84.55
CA GLU A 607 -40.10 0.70 85.81
C GLU A 607 -40.23 -0.81 86.08
N ASP A 608 -39.98 -1.66 85.09
CA ASP A 608 -40.01 -3.11 85.21
C ASP A 608 -38.74 -3.63 85.91
N GLU A 609 -38.90 -4.32 87.04
CA GLU A 609 -37.77 -4.82 87.87
C GLU A 609 -36.86 -5.77 87.07
N HIS A 610 -37.45 -6.60 86.21
CA HIS A 610 -36.71 -7.55 85.39
C HIS A 610 -35.81 -6.82 84.37
N THR A 611 -36.33 -5.78 83.71
CA THR A 611 -35.58 -4.93 82.78
C THR A 611 -34.49 -4.12 83.50
N ILE A 612 -34.76 -3.62 84.73
CA ILE A 612 -33.76 -2.94 85.57
C ILE A 612 -32.58 -3.87 85.92
N GLU A 613 -32.88 -5.11 86.36
CA GLU A 613 -31.86 -6.08 86.71
C GLU A 613 -30.99 -6.44 85.49
N ARG A 614 -31.60 -6.59 84.32
CA ARG A 614 -30.90 -6.87 83.06
C ARG A 614 -30.01 -5.71 82.59
N LEU A 615 -30.51 -4.47 82.64
CA LEU A 615 -29.70 -3.27 82.39
C LEU A 615 -28.49 -3.22 83.32
N GLY A 616 -28.68 -3.52 84.61
CA GLY A 616 -27.62 -3.59 85.61
C GLY A 616 -26.57 -4.66 85.29
N LYS A 617 -27.00 -5.88 84.92
CA LYS A 617 -26.11 -6.99 84.51
C LYS A 617 -25.29 -6.64 83.27
N GLN A 618 -25.89 -5.94 82.31
CA GLN A 618 -25.21 -5.48 81.08
C GLN A 618 -24.43 -4.18 81.27
N ARG A 619 -24.44 -3.58 82.47
CA ARG A 619 -23.85 -2.26 82.78
C ARG A 619 -24.33 -1.14 81.85
N MET A 620 -25.54 -1.29 81.30
CA MET A 620 -26.11 -0.34 80.36
C MET A 620 -27.02 0.64 81.12
N ARG A 621 -26.80 1.94 80.91
CA ARG A 621 -27.67 2.98 81.46
C ARG A 621 -28.88 3.18 80.53
N VAL A 622 -30.07 3.39 81.10
CA VAL A 622 -31.31 3.51 80.34
C VAL A 622 -31.26 4.65 79.31
N GLU A 623 -30.54 5.73 79.63
CA GLU A 623 -30.36 6.91 78.79
C GLU A 623 -29.57 6.62 77.50
N ILE A 624 -28.79 5.52 77.47
CA ILE A 624 -27.98 5.11 76.31
C ILE A 624 -28.75 4.15 75.41
N VAL A 625 -29.85 3.55 75.86
CA VAL A 625 -30.64 2.58 75.09
C VAL A 625 -31.21 3.22 73.81
N ALA A 626 -31.76 4.44 73.91
CA ALA A 626 -32.24 5.17 72.73
C ALA A 626 -31.10 5.50 71.75
N ALA A 627 -29.91 5.82 72.27
CA ALA A 627 -28.70 6.01 71.47
C ALA A 627 -28.26 4.72 70.75
N CYS A 628 -28.47 3.56 71.37
CA CYS A 628 -28.24 2.26 70.77
C CYS A 628 -29.24 1.89 69.68
N PHE A 629 -30.49 2.34 69.76
CA PHE A 629 -31.44 2.16 68.65
C PHE A 629 -31.07 3.05 67.46
N MET A 630 -30.74 4.31 67.73
CA MET A 630 -30.35 5.29 66.71
C MET A 630 -28.97 5.05 66.11
N GLY A 631 -28.15 4.27 66.79
CA GLY A 631 -26.80 3.95 66.32
C GLY A 631 -25.78 5.06 66.44
N THR A 632 -25.99 5.95 67.40
CA THR A 632 -25.02 6.99 67.68
C THR A 632 -23.78 6.37 68.36
N SER A 633 -22.66 7.08 68.28
CA SER A 633 -21.40 6.69 68.91
C SER A 633 -21.50 6.57 70.44
N ALA A 634 -22.53 7.14 71.07
CA ALA A 634 -22.78 7.03 72.50
C ALA A 634 -23.16 5.61 72.94
N CYS A 635 -23.68 4.77 72.03
CA CYS A 635 -23.96 3.35 72.31
C CYS A 635 -22.70 2.51 72.58
N ARG A 636 -21.51 2.97 72.17
CA ARG A 636 -20.24 2.23 72.32
C ARG A 636 -19.50 2.53 73.63
N ARG A 637 -20.10 3.31 74.53
CA ARG A 637 -19.57 3.63 75.87
C ARG A 637 -20.43 2.95 76.92
#